data_AF-A0A5C8ANH7-F1
#
_entry.id   AF-A0A5C8ANH7-F1
#
_cell.length_a   1.000
_cell.length_b   1.000
_cell.length_c   1.000
_cell.angle_alpha   90.00
_cell.angle_beta   90.00
_cell.angle_gamma   90.00
#
_symmetry.space_group_name_H-M   'P 1'
#
loop_
_entity.id
_entity.type
_entity.pdbx_description
1 polymer ?
#
loop_
_entity_poly.entity_id
_entity_poly.type
_entity_poly.pdbx_seq_one_letter_code
_entity_poly.pdbx_strand_id
1 'polypeptide(L)'
;MWKWKNCLCWFALLCSIEVFAQPAFELIPQQQPAITYHRGQAIADQTIQTTFLLDKTKRSYTFCVSLEKKVVQQRVVVRTKKRIRQTEWKCWEGKTEIPIEWVDDSTFQFRLPLERKKHYFSFYNSTQLVDKWASCYLPMRTQRVVVVPLVPISSSEKSLEIRVNSIFRQAGIQLDVEFMPVFKTKVFSSRTVFSKPDSLPIYAGQMRLLRDQFFELNPQMPTNAYYLFVIPQFSDATNVGYMLKNKALGFVPFQAREQSLATQLARTLGIGMGMLEPAWESLDSLENRSENLMDTLGGTQLTMGQISALRSDLRTFSRIDAFENVPTNNGTIAYYFWKESNGWIDLPSTDPLDAIQRPYRKNFLTSRFQLQYTWMKPIYKWGSYYITVFNALFLVGFWILFRIIRKQLRRLWEMKQWRKRFFRKVLVWGFFGGMCYGIYLSFAWGNAIIDQFTIISGPLPELDQQPVETVQKRLLTNPSFRKKRGDELEAEILIQHNTHWEVKKRMPVLYFEVYLDAANRVQKMRFLHNSDTLSVDAWKLSKKVTNHYLVFNYVDKNQQRVQQKVYSYDGNELVQNNFKIDVPKRILVFVNGYRPTSVGHSVEENFQDIFKKGFENKNSSNHIYNFDRYDYWQPWNQINLLLQQRINPTETYYADGHFSVATSNYRSILNFTRIAQVFPKRCSNLKKHTCYWMNNTDVRRYVVQKSHTENMLKMRSNKAGFRYRQAHGKIAGKNLLQILNELPGYSKNDTVYIVAHSMGFAYSLGIVESVRNQIQLGGFYILAPENAKAGAVNTREWKEVWQYGSRFNLENSDAPCLQDGVAPQSGINGLPAKNRLFIPQKNDAKKGFFDSHFVGYFTWILEIPQGEKGAVSQR
;
A
#
# COMPACT_ATOMS: atom_id res chain seq x y z
N MET A 1 -54.24 21.17 -6.65
CA MET A 1 -53.45 20.28 -7.53
C MET A 1 -52.00 20.75 -7.78
N TRP A 2 -51.34 21.43 -6.81
CA TRP A 2 -49.97 21.95 -6.99
C TRP A 2 -49.05 21.74 -5.77
N LYS A 3 -49.26 20.64 -5.03
CA LYS A 3 -48.45 20.28 -3.85
C LYS A 3 -48.31 18.75 -3.68
N TRP A 4 -47.72 18.08 -4.65
CA TRP A 4 -47.34 16.65 -4.51
C TRP A 4 -45.99 16.28 -5.19
N LYS A 5 -45.38 17.16 -6.01
CA LYS A 5 -44.10 16.86 -6.68
C LYS A 5 -42.84 17.01 -5.81
N ASN A 6 -42.85 17.83 -4.75
CA ASN A 6 -41.60 18.13 -4.02
C ASN A 6 -41.25 17.19 -2.85
N CYS A 7 -42.15 16.32 -2.39
CA CYS A 7 -41.83 15.35 -1.34
C CYS A 7 -41.32 14.00 -1.87
N LEU A 8 -41.61 13.65 -3.13
CA LEU A 8 -41.11 12.42 -3.76
C LEU A 8 -39.68 12.58 -4.31
N CYS A 9 -39.25 13.79 -4.67
CA CYS A 9 -37.87 14.04 -5.08
C CYS A 9 -36.83 13.84 -3.96
N TRP A 10 -37.19 14.03 -2.69
CA TRP A 10 -36.27 13.80 -1.57
C TRP A 10 -36.15 12.32 -1.15
N PHE A 11 -37.19 11.51 -1.38
CA PHE A 11 -37.13 10.05 -1.15
C PHE A 11 -36.49 9.32 -2.33
N ALA A 12 -36.68 9.80 -3.57
CA ALA A 12 -35.99 9.28 -4.74
C ALA A 12 -34.47 9.53 -4.67
N LEU A 13 -34.01 10.66 -4.12
CA LEU A 13 -32.56 10.91 -3.98
C LEU A 13 -31.87 10.01 -2.93
N LEU A 14 -32.62 9.47 -1.97
CA LEU A 14 -32.09 8.55 -0.94
C LEU A 14 -32.26 7.06 -1.31
N CYS A 15 -33.11 6.72 -2.28
CA CYS A 15 -33.31 5.34 -2.76
C CYS A 15 -32.71 5.05 -4.15
N SER A 16 -31.99 5.99 -4.78
CA SER A 16 -31.37 5.79 -6.11
C SER A 16 -29.90 5.35 -6.05
N ILE A 17 -29.42 4.83 -4.92
CA ILE A 17 -28.08 4.24 -4.83
C ILE A 17 -28.21 2.87 -4.17
N GLU A 18 -28.73 1.89 -4.92
CA GLU A 18 -28.10 0.57 -5.10
C GLU A 18 -28.93 -0.34 -6.04
N VAL A 19 -28.20 -1.22 -6.73
CA VAL A 19 -28.63 -2.41 -7.49
C VAL A 19 -28.96 -2.23 -8.99
N PHE A 20 -27.90 -2.25 -9.82
CA PHE A 20 -27.92 -3.05 -11.05
C PHE A 20 -27.14 -4.34 -10.76
N ALA A 21 -27.87 -5.39 -10.38
CA ALA A 21 -27.46 -6.77 -10.60
C ALA A 21 -28.35 -7.31 -11.73
N GLN A 22 -27.72 -8.06 -12.62
CA GLN A 22 -28.20 -8.61 -13.89
C GLN A 22 -29.62 -9.20 -13.85
N PRO A 23 -30.37 -9.07 -14.95
CA PRO A 23 -31.27 -10.13 -15.39
C PRO A 23 -30.67 -10.84 -16.60
N ALA A 24 -30.59 -12.17 -16.52
CA ALA A 24 -30.62 -13.02 -17.69
C ALA A 24 -31.99 -12.86 -18.36
N PHE A 25 -32.04 -12.61 -19.67
CA PHE A 25 -33.23 -12.88 -20.46
C PHE A 25 -32.85 -13.36 -21.85
N GLU A 26 -33.47 -14.49 -22.20
CA GLU A 26 -33.50 -15.16 -23.48
C GLU A 26 -34.11 -14.29 -24.59
N LEU A 27 -33.88 -14.80 -25.80
CA LEU A 27 -34.05 -14.23 -27.14
C LEU A 27 -35.50 -13.87 -27.55
N ILE A 28 -35.52 -13.33 -28.78
CA ILE A 28 -36.56 -13.26 -29.83
C ILE A 28 -37.43 -11.95 -29.83
N PRO A 29 -37.85 -11.42 -30.99
CA PRO A 29 -37.05 -10.61 -31.93
C PRO A 29 -37.79 -9.30 -32.33
N GLN A 30 -37.11 -8.27 -32.84
CA GLN A 30 -37.79 -7.32 -33.74
C GLN A 30 -36.84 -6.54 -34.66
N GLN A 31 -36.91 -6.95 -35.94
CA GLN A 31 -36.83 -6.23 -37.21
C GLN A 31 -35.87 -5.03 -37.36
N GLN A 32 -34.85 -5.26 -38.20
CA GLN A 32 -34.04 -4.26 -38.91
C GLN A 32 -34.85 -3.62 -40.06
N PRO A 33 -34.54 -2.36 -40.45
CA PRO A 33 -34.69 -1.92 -41.82
C PRO A 33 -33.46 -2.33 -42.65
N ALA A 34 -33.74 -2.78 -43.87
CA ALA A 34 -32.78 -3.33 -44.81
C ALA A 34 -31.80 -2.28 -45.36
N ILE A 35 -30.50 -2.61 -45.33
CA ILE A 35 -29.52 -2.10 -46.30
C ILE A 35 -28.67 -3.30 -46.74
N THR A 36 -28.79 -3.65 -48.01
CA THR A 36 -28.17 -4.78 -48.69
C THR A 36 -26.71 -4.49 -49.01
N TYR A 37 -25.76 -5.32 -48.55
CA TYR A 37 -24.43 -5.48 -49.20
C TYR A 37 -23.90 -6.93 -49.04
N HIS A 38 -23.10 -7.33 -50.03
CA HIS A 38 -22.81 -8.68 -50.52
C HIS A 38 -22.09 -9.72 -49.60
N ARG A 39 -22.46 -10.99 -49.83
CA ARG A 39 -21.72 -12.28 -49.70
C ARG A 39 -20.32 -12.30 -49.01
N GLY A 40 -20.27 -12.95 -47.84
CA GLY A 40 -19.36 -14.07 -47.49
C GLY A 40 -17.96 -13.76 -46.93
N GLN A 41 -17.69 -14.13 -45.66
CA GLN A 41 -16.44 -14.78 -45.22
C GLN A 41 -16.47 -15.28 -43.76
N ALA A 42 -15.68 -16.33 -43.52
CA ALA A 42 -15.72 -17.29 -42.42
C ALA A 42 -15.08 -16.82 -41.09
N ILE A 43 -15.47 -17.49 -40.01
CA ILE A 43 -14.94 -17.39 -38.63
C ILE A 43 -13.48 -17.89 -38.61
N ALA A 44 -12.53 -17.06 -38.19
CA ALA A 44 -11.09 -17.37 -38.18
C ALA A 44 -10.59 -17.96 -36.84
N ASP A 45 -10.15 -19.22 -36.90
CA ASP A 45 -8.99 -19.90 -36.29
C ASP A 45 -8.55 -19.66 -34.82
N GLN A 46 -8.82 -20.67 -33.97
CA GLN A 46 -8.03 -20.94 -32.75
C GLN A 46 -6.66 -21.55 -33.13
N THR A 47 -5.58 -20.81 -32.91
CA THR A 47 -4.21 -21.18 -33.31
C THR A 47 -3.56 -22.09 -32.23
N ILE A 48 -3.48 -23.41 -32.47
CA ILE A 48 -2.68 -24.35 -31.62
C ILE A 48 -1.18 -24.05 -31.82
N GLN A 49 -0.41 -23.91 -30.72
CA GLN A 49 1.04 -23.69 -30.73
C GLN A 49 1.74 -24.79 -29.91
N THR A 50 2.76 -25.40 -30.52
CA THR A 50 3.53 -26.51 -29.94
C THR A 50 4.95 -26.00 -29.69
N THR A 51 5.50 -26.23 -28.49
CA THR A 51 6.88 -25.83 -28.16
C THR A 51 7.70 -27.08 -27.87
N PHE A 52 8.94 -27.14 -28.36
CA PHE A 52 9.88 -28.24 -28.09
C PHE A 52 10.77 -27.92 -26.90
N LEU A 53 10.95 -28.92 -26.05
CA LEU A 53 11.81 -28.92 -24.87
C LEU A 53 12.95 -29.90 -25.14
N LEU A 54 14.19 -29.42 -25.06
CA LEU A 54 15.41 -30.22 -25.27
C LEU A 54 15.91 -30.74 -23.91
N ASP A 55 16.07 -32.05 -23.76
CA ASP A 55 16.72 -32.67 -22.59
C ASP A 55 18.22 -32.87 -22.88
N LYS A 56 19.05 -31.92 -22.43
CA LYS A 56 20.48 -31.90 -22.77
C LYS A 56 21.27 -32.93 -21.96
N THR A 57 21.23 -34.20 -22.39
CA THR A 57 22.12 -35.25 -21.87
C THR A 57 23.02 -35.83 -22.97
N LYS A 58 23.94 -35.00 -23.51
CA LYS A 58 25.30 -35.29 -24.06
C LYS A 58 25.69 -34.38 -25.25
N ARG A 59 26.95 -33.91 -25.23
CA ARG A 59 27.49 -32.69 -25.87
C ARG A 59 27.97 -32.81 -27.33
N SER A 60 27.16 -33.33 -28.27
CA SER A 60 27.67 -33.50 -29.65
C SER A 60 27.08 -32.57 -30.72
N TYR A 61 25.84 -32.08 -30.54
CA TYR A 61 25.12 -31.31 -31.55
C TYR A 61 24.30 -30.16 -30.94
N THR A 62 24.23 -29.01 -31.62
CA THR A 62 23.36 -27.89 -31.27
C THR A 62 22.27 -27.78 -32.33
N PHE A 63 21.01 -27.79 -31.89
CA PHE A 63 19.83 -27.78 -32.76
C PHE A 63 19.13 -26.42 -32.70
N CYS A 64 18.78 -25.85 -33.85
CA CYS A 64 17.84 -24.72 -33.95
C CYS A 64 16.53 -25.23 -34.57
N VAL A 65 15.41 -25.04 -33.86
CA VAL A 65 14.11 -25.56 -34.26
C VAL A 65 13.23 -24.39 -34.71
N SER A 66 12.76 -24.41 -35.96
CA SER A 66 11.72 -23.50 -36.43
C SER A 66 10.44 -24.27 -36.78
N LEU A 67 9.30 -23.61 -36.56
CA LEU A 67 7.97 -24.16 -36.84
C LEU A 67 7.34 -23.41 -38.00
N GLU A 68 7.10 -24.11 -39.10
CA GLU A 68 6.31 -23.61 -40.23
C GLU A 68 4.91 -24.24 -40.18
N LYS A 69 3.88 -23.39 -40.17
CA LYS A 69 2.49 -23.85 -40.02
C LYS A 69 1.85 -24.13 -41.38
N LYS A 70 1.29 -25.34 -41.55
CA LYS A 70 0.27 -25.64 -42.57
C LYS A 70 -0.98 -26.19 -41.89
N VAL A 71 -2.14 -26.00 -42.52
CA VAL A 71 -3.51 -26.13 -41.96
C VAL A 71 -3.79 -27.47 -41.23
N VAL A 72 -3.01 -28.53 -41.45
CA VAL A 72 -3.25 -29.87 -40.88
C VAL A 72 -2.03 -30.47 -40.14
N GLN A 73 -0.80 -29.98 -40.40
CA GLN A 73 0.45 -30.52 -39.84
C GLN A 73 1.44 -29.38 -39.54
N GLN A 74 2.23 -29.53 -38.47
CA GLN A 74 3.36 -28.66 -38.18
C GLN A 74 4.64 -29.25 -38.80
N ARG A 75 5.35 -28.42 -39.57
CA ARG A 75 6.68 -28.75 -40.07
C ARG A 75 7.71 -28.29 -39.06
N VAL A 76 8.49 -29.22 -38.55
CA VAL A 76 9.61 -28.97 -37.64
C VAL A 76 10.86 -28.95 -38.48
N VAL A 77 11.57 -27.83 -38.55
CA VAL A 77 12.85 -27.73 -39.25
C VAL A 77 13.95 -27.65 -38.21
N VAL A 78 14.91 -28.56 -38.31
CA VAL A 78 16.01 -28.73 -37.38
C VAL A 78 17.32 -28.42 -38.11
N ARG A 79 18.03 -27.40 -37.64
CA ARG A 79 19.36 -27.04 -38.15
C ARG A 79 20.44 -27.41 -37.14
N THR A 80 21.53 -27.97 -37.65
CA THR A 80 22.68 -28.43 -36.85
C THR A 80 23.93 -27.62 -37.18
N LYS A 81 24.79 -27.35 -36.18
CA LYS A 81 26.01 -26.56 -36.37
C LYS A 81 27.17 -27.31 -37.07
N LYS A 82 27.12 -28.65 -37.12
CA LYS A 82 28.12 -29.51 -37.78
C LYS A 82 27.44 -30.29 -38.90
N ARG A 83 28.10 -30.47 -40.04
CA ARG A 83 27.57 -31.32 -41.14
C ARG A 83 27.39 -32.75 -40.66
N ILE A 84 26.27 -33.37 -41.03
CA ILE A 84 25.85 -34.69 -40.61
C ILE A 84 25.68 -35.58 -41.85
N ARG A 85 26.17 -36.83 -41.80
CA ARG A 85 25.94 -37.80 -42.87
C ARG A 85 24.48 -38.24 -42.86
N GLN A 86 23.78 -38.07 -43.99
CA GLN A 86 22.32 -38.17 -44.12
C GLN A 86 21.74 -39.57 -43.83
N THR A 87 22.54 -40.63 -43.91
CA THR A 87 22.05 -42.03 -43.99
C THR A 87 21.86 -42.76 -42.66
N GLU A 88 22.19 -42.15 -41.51
CA GLU A 88 22.23 -42.86 -40.22
C GLU A 88 21.27 -42.31 -39.16
N TRP A 89 20.57 -41.20 -39.39
CA TRP A 89 19.74 -40.57 -38.37
C TRP A 89 18.29 -41.05 -38.39
N LYS A 90 17.79 -41.38 -37.21
CA LYS A 90 16.40 -41.80 -36.99
C LYS A 90 15.76 -41.05 -35.84
N CYS A 91 14.50 -40.63 -36.02
CA CYS A 91 13.68 -40.04 -34.98
C CYS A 91 12.60 -41.05 -34.57
N TRP A 92 12.42 -41.24 -33.28
CA TRP A 92 11.43 -42.16 -32.74
C TRP A 92 10.51 -41.44 -31.77
N GLU A 93 9.20 -41.69 -31.90
CA GLU A 93 8.22 -41.37 -30.87
C GLU A 93 7.69 -42.68 -30.27
N GLY A 94 8.15 -43.02 -29.05
CA GLY A 94 7.85 -44.31 -28.45
C GLY A 94 8.41 -45.47 -29.28
N LYS A 95 7.53 -46.26 -29.92
CA LYS A 95 7.89 -47.38 -30.81
C LYS A 95 7.72 -47.07 -32.30
N THR A 96 7.32 -45.84 -32.64
CA THR A 96 7.04 -45.44 -34.02
C THR A 96 8.19 -44.61 -34.57
N GLU A 97 8.75 -45.01 -35.72
CA GLU A 97 9.75 -44.21 -36.42
C GLU A 97 9.06 -43.04 -37.13
N ILE A 98 9.51 -41.82 -36.86
CA ILE A 98 9.02 -40.60 -37.49
C ILE A 98 9.93 -40.30 -38.69
N PRO A 99 9.39 -40.27 -39.92
CA PRO A 99 10.20 -40.02 -41.10
C PRO A 99 10.78 -38.60 -41.07
N ILE A 100 12.09 -38.54 -41.26
CA ILE A 100 12.85 -37.29 -41.39
C ILE A 100 13.20 -37.09 -42.88
N GLU A 101 12.94 -35.89 -43.39
CA GLU A 101 13.36 -35.45 -44.72
C GLU A 101 14.57 -34.51 -44.56
N TRP A 102 15.70 -34.85 -45.18
CA TRP A 102 16.87 -33.97 -45.19
C TRP A 102 16.68 -32.86 -46.22
N VAL A 103 16.95 -31.62 -45.81
CA VAL A 103 16.91 -30.43 -46.68
C VAL A 103 18.31 -30.13 -47.22
N ASP A 104 19.33 -30.30 -46.37
CA ASP A 104 20.76 -30.20 -46.72
C ASP A 104 21.61 -30.96 -45.67
N ASP A 105 22.94 -30.98 -45.81
CA ASP A 105 23.87 -31.70 -44.91
C ASP A 105 23.88 -31.22 -43.45
N SER A 106 23.14 -30.16 -43.12
CA SER A 106 23.03 -29.60 -41.78
C SER A 106 21.58 -29.43 -41.31
N THR A 107 20.61 -29.63 -42.20
CA THR A 107 19.21 -29.31 -41.95
C THR A 107 18.32 -30.50 -42.31
N PHE A 108 17.48 -30.91 -41.38
CA PHE A 108 16.44 -31.89 -41.62
C PHE A 108 15.10 -31.41 -41.10
N GLN A 109 14.02 -32.03 -41.59
CA GLN A 109 12.67 -31.69 -41.18
C GLN A 109 11.83 -32.93 -40.97
N PHE A 110 10.83 -32.82 -40.10
CA PHE A 110 9.82 -33.85 -39.93
C PHE A 110 8.47 -33.21 -39.63
N ARG A 111 7.39 -33.97 -39.85
CA ARG A 111 6.02 -33.47 -39.70
C ARG A 111 5.39 -34.02 -38.44
N LEU A 112 4.71 -33.16 -37.70
CA LEU A 112 3.93 -33.55 -36.54
C LEU A 112 2.44 -33.26 -36.73
N PRO A 113 1.56 -34.16 -36.26
CA PRO A 113 0.14 -33.87 -36.16
C PRO A 113 -0.09 -32.75 -35.14
N LEU A 114 -1.01 -31.84 -35.45
CA LEU A 114 -1.41 -30.73 -34.58
C LEU A 114 -2.32 -31.24 -33.46
N GLU A 115 -1.75 -31.89 -32.45
CA GLU A 115 -2.50 -32.49 -31.34
C GLU A 115 -2.16 -31.82 -30.00
N ARG A 116 -3.09 -31.87 -29.04
CA ARG A 116 -2.89 -31.36 -27.66
C ARG A 116 -2.07 -32.33 -26.79
N LYS A 117 -1.53 -33.40 -27.38
CA LYS A 117 -0.77 -34.46 -26.70
C LYS A 117 0.68 -34.04 -26.53
N LYS A 118 1.32 -34.47 -25.44
CA LYS A 118 2.77 -34.35 -25.30
C LYS A 118 3.43 -35.46 -26.12
N HIS A 119 4.34 -35.11 -27.01
CA HIS A 119 5.11 -36.08 -27.78
C HIS A 119 6.54 -36.12 -27.24
N TYR A 120 7.13 -37.31 -27.19
CA TYR A 120 8.52 -37.47 -26.76
C TYR A 120 9.31 -38.10 -27.88
N PHE A 121 10.27 -37.36 -28.40
CA PHE A 121 11.13 -37.77 -29.49
C PHE A 121 12.48 -38.22 -28.95
N SER A 122 12.99 -39.32 -29.49
CA SER A 122 14.36 -39.76 -29.26
C SER A 122 15.07 -39.79 -30.60
N PHE A 123 16.17 -39.04 -30.69
CA PHE A 123 16.98 -38.95 -31.91
C PHE A 123 18.17 -39.88 -31.78
N TYR A 124 18.32 -40.77 -32.74
CA TYR A 124 19.43 -41.71 -32.82
C TYR A 124 20.28 -41.41 -34.05
N ASN A 125 21.58 -41.60 -33.90
CA ASN A 125 22.51 -41.72 -35.01
C ASN A 125 23.03 -43.16 -35.03
N SER A 126 22.70 -43.92 -36.06
CA SER A 126 22.82 -45.37 -36.10
C SER A 126 22.12 -46.02 -34.89
N THR A 127 22.88 -46.50 -33.90
CA THR A 127 22.37 -47.11 -32.67
C THR A 127 22.53 -46.24 -31.43
N GLN A 128 23.18 -45.08 -31.54
CA GLN A 128 23.48 -44.21 -30.41
C GLN A 128 22.39 -43.14 -30.23
N LEU A 129 21.79 -43.09 -29.04
CA LEU A 129 20.90 -41.99 -28.65
C LEU A 129 21.70 -40.68 -28.57
N VAL A 130 21.31 -39.71 -29.39
CA VAL A 130 21.92 -38.39 -29.47
C VAL A 130 21.21 -37.37 -28.60
N ASP A 131 19.87 -37.36 -28.61
CA ASP A 131 19.08 -36.36 -27.89
C ASP A 131 17.64 -36.83 -27.62
N LYS A 132 16.98 -36.24 -26.62
CA LYS A 132 15.57 -36.46 -26.30
C LYS A 132 14.82 -35.14 -26.26
N TRP A 133 13.74 -35.05 -27.02
CA TRP A 133 12.92 -33.85 -27.10
C TRP A 133 11.52 -34.15 -26.57
N ALA A 134 10.90 -33.20 -25.88
CA ALA A 134 9.49 -33.26 -25.55
C ALA A 134 8.77 -32.10 -26.24
N SER A 135 7.74 -32.40 -27.02
CA SER A 135 6.79 -31.36 -27.42
C SER A 135 5.74 -31.20 -26.31
N CYS A 136 5.47 -29.96 -25.94
CA CYS A 136 4.37 -29.64 -25.04
C CYS A 136 3.44 -28.62 -25.68
N TYR A 137 2.14 -28.89 -25.56
CA TYR A 137 1.12 -27.88 -25.81
C TYR A 137 1.13 -26.86 -24.67
N LEU A 138 1.36 -25.59 -25.02
CA LEU A 138 1.23 -24.48 -24.09
C LEU A 138 -0.07 -23.75 -24.40
N PRO A 139 -1.12 -23.84 -23.55
CA PRO A 139 -2.32 -23.07 -23.76
C PRO A 139 -1.97 -21.58 -23.74
N MET A 140 -2.50 -20.86 -24.73
CA MET A 140 -2.33 -19.43 -24.87
C MET A 140 -2.98 -18.71 -23.70
N ARG A 141 -2.20 -17.88 -22.98
CA ARG A 141 -2.67 -17.01 -21.91
C ARG A 141 -2.61 -15.57 -22.39
N THR A 142 -3.72 -14.84 -22.31
CA THR A 142 -3.73 -13.41 -22.61
C THR A 142 -3.31 -12.60 -21.39
N GLN A 143 -2.41 -11.64 -21.57
CA GLN A 143 -1.95 -10.75 -20.51
C GLN A 143 -1.98 -9.30 -21.00
N ARG A 144 -2.70 -8.44 -20.26
CA ARG A 144 -2.78 -7.02 -20.60
C ARG A 144 -1.53 -6.27 -20.17
N VAL A 145 -1.01 -5.44 -21.08
CA VAL A 145 0.15 -4.57 -20.88
C VAL A 145 -0.22 -3.17 -21.39
N VAL A 146 0.07 -2.16 -20.58
CA VAL A 146 -0.13 -0.76 -20.95
C VAL A 146 1.24 -0.09 -21.02
N VAL A 147 1.56 0.49 -22.17
CA VAL A 147 2.80 1.24 -22.38
C VAL A 147 2.48 2.73 -22.28
N VAL A 148 3.21 3.43 -21.41
CA VAL A 148 3.00 4.85 -21.12
C VAL A 148 4.24 5.65 -21.53
N PRO A 149 4.26 6.25 -22.73
CA PRO A 149 5.42 6.98 -23.20
C PRO A 149 5.51 8.39 -22.62
N LEU A 150 6.68 8.80 -22.14
CA LEU A 150 7.00 10.20 -21.82
C LEU A 150 7.67 10.92 -22.99
N VAL A 151 8.24 10.15 -23.91
CA VAL A 151 8.89 10.62 -25.12
C VAL A 151 8.11 10.06 -26.31
N PRO A 152 7.91 10.85 -27.38
CA PRO A 152 7.30 10.33 -28.60
C PRO A 152 8.02 9.08 -29.12
N ILE A 153 7.27 7.99 -29.27
CA ILE A 153 7.77 6.77 -29.89
C ILE A 153 7.61 6.95 -31.41
N SER A 154 8.73 6.95 -32.14
CA SER A 154 8.76 7.11 -33.59
C SER A 154 8.39 5.84 -34.35
N SER A 155 8.41 4.69 -33.68
CA SER A 155 8.09 3.38 -34.25
C SER A 155 6.60 3.09 -34.27
N SER A 156 6.17 2.22 -35.19
CA SER A 156 4.77 1.77 -35.26
C SER A 156 4.40 0.96 -34.01
N GLU A 157 3.36 1.38 -33.29
CA GLU A 157 2.81 0.69 -32.11
C GLU A 157 2.46 -0.77 -32.42
N LYS A 158 1.87 -1.01 -33.60
CA LYS A 158 1.52 -2.37 -34.04
C LYS A 158 2.76 -3.21 -34.30
N SER A 159 3.81 -2.63 -34.87
CA SER A 159 5.07 -3.32 -35.10
C SER A 159 5.76 -3.69 -33.77
N LEU A 160 5.77 -2.76 -32.80
CA LEU A 160 6.27 -3.02 -31.45
C LEU A 160 5.48 -4.13 -30.76
N GLU A 161 4.16 -4.10 -30.79
CA GLU A 161 3.30 -5.15 -30.24
C GLU A 161 3.64 -6.52 -30.85
N ILE A 162 3.78 -6.60 -32.19
CA ILE A 162 4.13 -7.84 -32.89
C ILE A 162 5.49 -8.37 -32.42
N ARG A 163 6.49 -7.49 -32.27
CA ARG A 163 7.84 -7.88 -31.83
C ARG A 163 7.89 -8.33 -30.38
N VAL A 164 7.21 -7.64 -29.46
CA VAL A 164 7.17 -8.08 -28.06
C VAL A 164 6.40 -9.41 -27.95
N ASN A 165 5.28 -9.55 -28.68
CA ASN A 165 4.53 -10.80 -28.72
C ASN A 165 5.33 -11.97 -29.31
N SER A 166 6.20 -11.75 -30.30
CA SER A 166 7.00 -12.85 -30.87
C SER A 166 7.94 -13.49 -29.84
N ILE A 167 8.38 -12.72 -28.83
CA ILE A 167 9.18 -13.21 -27.70
C ILE A 167 8.31 -14.04 -26.75
N PHE A 168 7.21 -13.47 -26.25
CA PHE A 168 6.37 -14.12 -25.23
C PHE A 168 5.51 -15.28 -25.76
N ARG A 169 5.26 -15.34 -27.07
CA ARG A 169 4.65 -16.50 -27.73
C ARG A 169 5.46 -17.78 -27.56
N GLN A 170 6.79 -17.69 -27.37
CA GLN A 170 7.60 -18.87 -27.03
C GLN A 170 7.14 -19.53 -25.72
N ALA A 171 6.60 -18.74 -24.79
CA ALA A 171 6.03 -19.20 -23.51
C ALA A 171 4.51 -19.43 -23.55
N GLY A 172 3.87 -19.35 -24.73
CA GLY A 172 2.41 -19.45 -24.86
C GLY A 172 1.66 -18.28 -24.20
N ILE A 173 2.22 -17.07 -24.26
CA ILE A 173 1.62 -15.85 -23.73
C ILE A 173 1.33 -14.90 -24.89
N GLN A 174 0.08 -14.45 -25.00
CA GLN A 174 -0.32 -13.36 -25.88
C GLN A 174 -0.41 -12.09 -25.03
N LEU A 175 0.39 -11.09 -25.36
CA LEU A 175 0.26 -9.77 -24.79
C LEU A 175 -0.80 -8.98 -25.56
N ASP A 176 -1.75 -8.43 -24.82
CA ASP A 176 -2.69 -7.41 -25.28
C ASP A 176 -2.06 -6.06 -24.90
N VAL A 177 -1.39 -5.43 -25.87
CA VAL A 177 -0.56 -4.23 -25.63
C VAL A 177 -1.33 -2.98 -26.04
N GLU A 178 -1.59 -2.12 -25.07
CA GLU A 178 -2.20 -0.82 -25.26
C GLU A 178 -1.12 0.27 -25.15
N PHE A 179 -0.88 0.99 -26.24
CA PHE A 179 0.00 2.15 -26.22
C PHE A 179 -0.81 3.41 -25.90
N MET A 180 -0.46 4.06 -24.80
CA MET A 180 -1.06 5.33 -24.43
C MET A 180 -0.44 6.46 -25.27
N PRO A 181 -1.19 7.55 -25.54
CA PRO A 181 -0.59 8.78 -26.03
C PRO A 181 0.54 9.27 -25.12
N VAL A 182 1.47 10.06 -25.66
CA VAL A 182 2.58 10.64 -24.89
C VAL A 182 2.04 11.34 -23.65
N PHE A 183 2.39 10.79 -22.49
CA PHE A 183 1.96 11.26 -21.18
C PHE A 183 2.68 12.57 -20.86
N LYS A 184 1.95 13.67 -21.01
CA LYS A 184 2.43 15.00 -20.67
C LYS A 184 2.25 15.25 -19.17
N THR A 185 3.36 15.48 -18.48
CA THR A 185 3.40 15.89 -17.09
C THR A 185 4.15 17.21 -16.97
N LYS A 186 3.82 17.99 -15.94
CA LYS A 186 4.50 19.27 -15.66
C LYS A 186 5.88 19.07 -15.05
N VAL A 187 6.12 17.91 -14.44
CA VAL A 187 7.34 17.64 -13.66
C VAL A 187 8.41 16.95 -14.50
N PHE A 188 8.01 16.08 -15.42
CA PHE A 188 8.93 15.31 -16.25
C PHE A 188 8.86 15.76 -17.71
N SER A 189 10.03 15.90 -18.33
CA SER A 189 10.20 16.29 -19.72
C SER A 189 10.94 15.20 -20.49
N SER A 190 11.04 15.36 -21.81
CA SER A 190 11.85 14.48 -22.67
C SER A 190 13.35 14.53 -22.39
N ARG A 191 13.82 15.39 -21.47
CA ARG A 191 15.21 15.51 -21.04
C ARG A 191 15.45 15.04 -19.61
N THR A 192 14.40 14.61 -18.91
CA THR A 192 14.52 14.25 -17.50
C THR A 192 15.29 12.93 -17.35
N VAL A 193 16.31 12.96 -16.49
CA VAL A 193 17.14 11.80 -16.14
C VAL A 193 16.59 11.15 -14.88
N PHE A 194 16.35 9.85 -14.94
CA PHE A 194 15.83 9.08 -13.81
C PHE A 194 16.94 8.35 -13.09
N SER A 195 16.95 8.40 -11.76
CA SER A 195 17.86 7.59 -10.93
C SER A 195 17.27 6.20 -10.65
N LYS A 196 18.12 5.19 -10.56
CA LYS A 196 17.80 3.87 -9.97
C LYS A 196 18.28 3.86 -8.52
N PRO A 197 17.58 3.19 -7.59
CA PRO A 197 18.08 3.01 -6.21
C PRO A 197 19.27 2.05 -6.16
N ASP A 198 20.28 2.39 -5.36
CA ASP A 198 21.60 1.74 -5.39
C ASP A 198 21.65 0.35 -4.72
N SER A 199 20.74 0.05 -3.79
CA SER A 199 20.87 -1.17 -2.95
C SER A 199 19.56 -1.85 -2.55
N LEU A 200 18.40 -1.23 -2.76
CA LEU A 200 17.11 -1.73 -2.26
C LEU A 200 16.12 -1.96 -3.41
N PRO A 201 15.25 -2.99 -3.31
CA PRO A 201 14.21 -3.27 -4.30
C PRO A 201 13.03 -2.29 -4.16
N ILE A 202 13.28 -1.00 -4.42
CA ILE A 202 12.32 0.11 -4.40
C ILE A 202 12.25 0.85 -5.73
N TYR A 203 11.18 1.59 -5.98
CA TYR A 203 11.22 2.61 -7.02
C TYR A 203 11.89 3.88 -6.49
N ALA A 204 12.65 4.60 -7.31
CA ALA A 204 13.17 5.92 -6.92
C ALA A 204 12.04 6.94 -6.73
N GLY A 205 12.30 8.05 -6.02
CA GLY A 205 11.28 9.09 -5.79
C GLY A 205 10.67 9.63 -7.09
N GLN A 206 11.48 9.83 -8.12
CA GLN A 206 11.03 10.26 -9.46
C GLN A 206 10.11 9.23 -10.13
N MET A 207 10.41 7.93 -9.99
CA MET A 207 9.61 6.84 -10.52
C MET A 207 8.23 6.76 -9.83
N ARG A 208 8.21 6.85 -8.49
CA ARG A 208 6.97 6.87 -7.69
C ARG A 208 6.08 8.05 -8.08
N LEU A 209 6.67 9.25 -8.18
CA LEU A 209 5.96 10.45 -8.57
C LEU A 209 5.36 10.35 -9.98
N LEU A 210 6.11 9.84 -10.96
CA LEU A 210 5.61 9.64 -12.32
C LEU A 210 4.43 8.66 -12.36
N ARG A 211 4.55 7.53 -11.67
CA ARG A 211 3.49 6.54 -11.50
C ARG A 211 2.24 7.19 -10.91
N ASP A 212 2.40 7.88 -9.77
CA ASP A 212 1.27 8.42 -9.01
C ASP A 212 0.53 9.46 -9.84
N GLN A 213 1.26 10.35 -10.51
CA GLN A 213 0.67 11.32 -11.44
C GLN A 213 -0.14 10.64 -12.56
N PHE A 214 0.41 9.58 -13.17
CA PHE A 214 -0.28 8.87 -14.23
C PHE A 214 -1.58 8.22 -13.75
N PHE A 215 -1.54 7.48 -12.64
CA PHE A 215 -2.73 6.78 -12.14
C PHE A 215 -3.76 7.69 -11.50
N GLU A 216 -3.34 8.83 -10.95
CA GLU A 216 -4.27 9.83 -10.48
C GLU A 216 -4.99 10.54 -11.63
N LEU A 217 -4.32 10.75 -12.76
CA LEU A 217 -4.94 11.33 -13.96
C LEU A 217 -5.76 10.30 -14.77
N ASN A 218 -5.49 9.02 -14.54
CA ASN A 218 -6.17 7.91 -15.21
C ASN A 218 -6.68 6.87 -14.18
N PRO A 219 -7.62 7.25 -13.29
CA PRO A 219 -8.11 6.36 -12.24
C PRO A 219 -8.83 5.11 -12.77
N GLN A 220 -9.35 5.18 -14.01
CA GLN A 220 -10.02 4.08 -14.72
C GLN A 220 -9.09 2.95 -15.17
N MET A 221 -7.76 3.12 -15.04
CA MET A 221 -6.80 2.16 -15.57
C MET A 221 -6.87 0.79 -14.85
N PRO A 222 -6.85 -0.33 -15.59
CA PRO A 222 -7.09 -1.68 -15.08
C PRO A 222 -6.07 -2.14 -14.04
N THR A 223 -6.53 -2.63 -12.88
CA THR A 223 -5.67 -3.08 -11.77
C THR A 223 -4.99 -4.42 -12.03
N ASN A 224 -5.44 -5.17 -13.03
CA ASN A 224 -4.92 -6.48 -13.46
C ASN A 224 -4.08 -6.39 -14.74
N ALA A 225 -3.28 -5.34 -14.90
CA ALA A 225 -2.43 -5.11 -16.06
C ALA A 225 -1.00 -4.76 -15.64
N TYR A 226 -0.04 -5.04 -16.53
CA TYR A 226 1.34 -4.56 -16.41
C TYR A 226 1.47 -3.17 -17.00
N TYR A 227 2.26 -2.30 -16.38
CA TYR A 227 2.48 -0.93 -16.82
C TYR A 227 3.96 -0.70 -17.06
N LEU A 228 4.31 -0.24 -18.26
CA LEU A 228 5.69 0.08 -18.65
C LEU A 228 5.76 1.56 -19.03
N PHE A 229 6.46 2.35 -18.22
CA PHE A 229 6.72 3.76 -18.50
C PHE A 229 7.95 3.88 -19.39
N VAL A 230 7.79 4.40 -20.61
CA VAL A 230 8.93 4.70 -21.48
C VAL A 230 9.45 6.09 -21.11
N ILE A 231 10.54 6.12 -20.36
CA ILE A 231 11.19 7.33 -19.86
C ILE A 231 12.33 7.77 -20.79
N PRO A 232 12.82 9.01 -20.71
CA PRO A 232 13.90 9.47 -21.60
C PRO A 232 15.20 8.68 -21.43
N GLN A 233 15.75 8.66 -20.21
CA GLN A 233 16.99 7.95 -19.89
C GLN A 233 17.16 7.74 -18.38
N PHE A 234 18.00 6.78 -18.03
CA PHE A 234 18.52 6.62 -16.66
C PHE A 234 19.80 7.43 -16.45
N SER A 235 20.15 7.69 -15.18
CA SER A 235 21.40 8.34 -14.79
C SER A 235 22.63 7.51 -15.16
N ASP A 236 22.50 6.19 -15.08
CA ASP A 236 23.47 5.24 -15.58
C ASP A 236 22.94 4.61 -16.88
N ALA A 237 23.61 4.93 -17.99
CA ALA A 237 23.24 4.55 -19.35
C ALA A 237 23.33 3.05 -19.62
N THR A 238 23.98 2.27 -18.74
CA THR A 238 24.03 0.80 -18.86
C THR A 238 22.71 0.13 -18.44
N ASN A 239 21.83 0.86 -17.74
CA ASN A 239 20.53 0.34 -17.36
C ASN A 239 19.58 0.32 -18.56
N VAL A 240 19.17 -0.88 -18.95
CA VAL A 240 18.27 -1.12 -20.11
C VAL A 240 16.79 -1.26 -19.72
N GLY A 241 16.46 -0.97 -18.47
CA GLY A 241 15.13 -1.13 -17.90
C GLY A 241 15.18 -1.41 -16.40
N TYR A 242 14.15 -0.97 -15.67
CA TYR A 242 14.02 -1.22 -14.24
C TYR A 242 12.59 -1.63 -13.89
N MET A 243 12.44 -2.81 -13.30
CA MET A 243 11.18 -3.33 -12.80
C MET A 243 11.47 -4.22 -11.61
N LEU A 244 10.65 -4.13 -10.57
CA LEU A 244 10.78 -4.99 -9.41
C LEU A 244 10.23 -6.38 -9.73
N LYS A 245 10.93 -7.43 -9.26
CA LYS A 245 10.51 -8.83 -9.42
C LYS A 245 9.11 -9.02 -8.84
N ASN A 246 8.25 -9.71 -9.59
CA ASN A 246 6.86 -9.99 -9.22
C ASN A 246 6.00 -8.73 -8.96
N LYS A 247 6.33 -7.59 -9.58
CA LYS A 247 5.50 -6.39 -9.59
C LYS A 247 4.95 -6.14 -11.00
N ALA A 248 3.97 -5.26 -11.09
CA ALA A 248 3.28 -4.96 -12.34
C ALA A 248 3.60 -3.57 -12.92
N LEU A 249 4.71 -2.95 -12.47
CA LEU A 249 5.10 -1.62 -12.91
C LEU A 249 6.61 -1.56 -13.20
N GLY A 250 6.99 -1.03 -14.35
CA GLY A 250 8.38 -0.92 -14.79
C GLY A 250 8.66 0.36 -15.56
N PHE A 251 9.93 0.70 -15.68
CA PHE A 251 10.45 1.89 -16.35
C PHE A 251 11.48 1.45 -17.40
N VAL A 252 11.32 1.94 -18.63
CA VAL A 252 12.12 1.53 -19.78
C VAL A 252 12.72 2.79 -20.41
N PRO A 253 14.04 2.89 -20.61
CA PRO A 253 14.63 4.05 -21.25
C PRO A 253 14.28 4.05 -22.74
N PHE A 254 14.06 5.23 -23.30
CA PHE A 254 13.70 5.38 -24.70
C PHE A 254 14.85 4.92 -25.60
N GLN A 255 14.50 4.29 -26.72
CA GLN A 255 15.44 3.88 -27.75
C GLN A 255 14.90 4.32 -29.11
N ALA A 256 15.76 4.97 -29.92
CA ALA A 256 15.39 5.40 -31.26
C ALA A 256 15.18 4.22 -32.22
N ARG A 257 15.90 3.11 -32.00
CA ARG A 257 15.75 1.88 -32.80
C ARG A 257 14.60 1.04 -32.25
N GLU A 258 13.63 0.73 -33.12
CA GLU A 258 12.45 -0.09 -32.79
C GLU A 258 12.81 -1.43 -32.15
N GLN A 259 13.79 -2.14 -32.73
CA GLN A 259 14.23 -3.45 -32.24
C GLN A 259 14.78 -3.35 -30.81
N SER A 260 15.54 -2.30 -30.51
CA SER A 260 16.11 -2.07 -29.18
C SER A 260 15.00 -1.75 -28.17
N LEU A 261 14.03 -0.91 -28.55
CA LEU A 261 12.90 -0.57 -27.68
C LEU A 261 12.03 -1.80 -27.38
N ALA A 262 11.69 -2.60 -28.40
CA ALA A 262 10.90 -3.83 -28.22
C ALA A 262 11.60 -4.83 -27.30
N THR A 263 12.91 -5.00 -27.46
CA THR A 263 13.71 -5.91 -26.63
C THR A 263 13.77 -5.42 -25.17
N GLN A 264 13.93 -4.12 -24.94
CA GLN A 264 13.94 -3.55 -23.58
C GLN A 264 12.58 -3.61 -22.89
N LEU A 265 11.49 -3.37 -23.62
CA LEU A 265 10.12 -3.58 -23.14
C LEU A 265 9.93 -5.05 -22.72
N ALA A 266 10.33 -5.99 -23.58
CA ALA A 266 10.20 -7.41 -23.30
C ALA A 266 11.06 -7.86 -22.11
N ARG A 267 12.31 -7.38 -22.02
CA ARG A 267 13.23 -7.69 -20.91
C ARG A 267 12.68 -7.18 -19.58
N THR A 268 12.26 -5.92 -19.54
CA THR A 268 11.69 -5.30 -18.33
C THR A 268 10.43 -6.03 -17.88
N LEU A 269 9.54 -6.36 -18.82
CA LEU A 269 8.35 -7.15 -18.54
C LEU A 269 8.69 -8.55 -18.03
N GLY A 270 9.73 -9.19 -18.58
CA GLY A 270 10.25 -10.48 -18.14
C GLY A 270 10.67 -10.47 -16.66
N ILE A 271 11.38 -9.42 -16.22
CA ILE A 271 11.78 -9.25 -14.81
C ILE A 271 10.56 -9.21 -13.89
N GLY A 272 9.53 -8.42 -14.24
CA GLY A 272 8.32 -8.32 -13.43
C GLY A 272 7.45 -9.56 -13.46
N MET A 273 7.11 -10.04 -14.66
CA MET A 273 6.14 -11.12 -14.89
C MET A 273 6.69 -12.52 -14.58
N GLY A 274 7.98 -12.75 -14.83
CA GLY A 274 8.62 -14.06 -14.68
C GLY A 274 9.73 -14.08 -13.64
N MET A 275 10.00 -12.98 -12.93
CA MET A 275 11.16 -12.87 -12.03
C MET A 275 12.48 -13.23 -12.72
N LEU A 276 12.59 -12.94 -14.02
CA LEU A 276 13.76 -13.32 -14.80
C LEU A 276 14.99 -12.55 -14.31
N GLU A 277 16.10 -13.28 -14.13
CA GLU A 277 17.37 -12.69 -13.74
C GLU A 277 18.10 -12.11 -14.96
N PRO A 278 18.58 -10.86 -14.89
CA PRO A 278 19.51 -10.34 -15.86
C PRO A 278 20.84 -11.11 -15.90
N ALA A 279 21.40 -11.35 -17.09
CA ALA A 279 22.60 -12.17 -17.29
C ALA A 279 23.90 -11.67 -16.61
N TRP A 280 23.88 -10.51 -15.96
CA TRP A 280 25.01 -9.94 -15.22
C TRP A 280 24.96 -10.25 -13.71
N GLU A 281 23.88 -10.84 -13.20
CA GLU A 281 23.69 -11.18 -11.78
C GLU A 281 23.95 -12.67 -11.44
N SER A 282 24.17 -13.57 -12.42
CA SER A 282 24.41 -15.00 -12.16
C SER A 282 25.62 -15.57 -12.92
N LEU A 283 26.52 -16.28 -12.22
CA LEU A 283 27.68 -16.98 -12.79
C LEU A 283 27.31 -18.21 -13.65
N ASP A 284 26.09 -18.73 -13.54
CA ASP A 284 25.65 -19.95 -14.23
C ASP A 284 25.14 -19.73 -15.67
N SER A 285 25.04 -18.50 -16.15
CA SER A 285 24.42 -18.17 -17.46
C SER A 285 25.40 -18.13 -18.65
N LEU A 286 26.51 -18.87 -18.59
CA LEU A 286 27.63 -18.72 -19.54
C LEU A 286 27.48 -19.42 -20.91
N GLU A 287 26.47 -20.27 -21.13
CA GLU A 287 26.35 -21.04 -22.39
C GLU A 287 25.13 -20.61 -23.25
N ASN A 288 25.20 -19.44 -23.90
CA ASN A 288 24.58 -19.04 -25.21
C ASN A 288 24.38 -17.50 -25.33
N ARG A 289 25.49 -16.75 -25.41
CA ARG A 289 25.62 -15.30 -25.12
C ARG A 289 25.18 -14.26 -26.18
N SER A 290 24.25 -14.52 -27.10
CA SER A 290 23.79 -13.43 -28.03
C SER A 290 22.31 -13.40 -28.32
N GLU A 291 21.62 -14.53 -28.13
CA GLU A 291 20.22 -14.65 -28.51
C GLU A 291 19.27 -14.63 -27.32
N ASN A 292 19.75 -14.73 -26.07
CA ASN A 292 18.87 -14.73 -24.89
C ASN A 292 18.29 -13.35 -24.55
N LEU A 293 17.01 -13.29 -24.18
CA LEU A 293 16.31 -12.06 -23.80
C LEU A 293 16.98 -11.29 -22.64
N MET A 294 17.54 -12.01 -21.67
CA MET A 294 18.12 -11.41 -20.46
C MET A 294 19.60 -11.05 -20.62
N ASP A 295 20.19 -11.26 -21.80
CA ASP A 295 21.57 -10.91 -22.12
C ASP A 295 21.77 -9.39 -22.29
N THR A 296 22.97 -8.93 -21.95
CA THR A 296 23.48 -7.58 -22.21
C THR A 296 23.46 -7.19 -23.69
N LEU A 297 23.60 -8.14 -24.62
CA LEU A 297 23.62 -7.88 -26.07
C LEU A 297 22.24 -7.79 -26.74
N GLY A 298 21.14 -8.03 -26.01
CA GLY A 298 19.77 -7.78 -26.49
C GLY A 298 19.19 -8.88 -27.39
N GLY A 299 19.17 -10.12 -26.91
CA GLY A 299 18.53 -11.25 -27.59
C GLY A 299 16.99 -11.28 -27.49
N THR A 300 16.36 -12.27 -28.13
CA THR A 300 14.90 -12.42 -28.20
C THR A 300 14.40 -13.82 -27.82
N GLN A 301 15.32 -14.76 -27.52
CA GLN A 301 15.01 -16.15 -27.19
C GLN A 301 14.87 -16.33 -25.67
N LEU A 302 13.91 -17.16 -25.26
CA LEU A 302 13.72 -17.56 -23.87
C LEU A 302 14.34 -18.95 -23.61
N THR A 303 15.03 -19.12 -22.50
CA THR A 303 15.43 -20.46 -22.03
C THR A 303 14.24 -21.21 -21.46
N MET A 304 14.38 -22.53 -21.31
CA MET A 304 13.37 -23.36 -20.66
C MET A 304 13.05 -22.91 -19.22
N GLY A 305 14.08 -22.54 -18.44
CA GLY A 305 13.90 -21.98 -17.10
C GLY A 305 13.08 -20.69 -17.12
N GLN A 306 13.34 -19.80 -18.08
CA GLN A 306 12.61 -18.55 -18.25
C GLN A 306 11.15 -18.79 -18.71
N ILE A 307 10.92 -19.74 -19.63
CA ILE A 307 9.56 -20.13 -20.04
C ILE A 307 8.76 -20.68 -18.85
N SER A 308 9.38 -21.53 -18.02
CA SER A 308 8.73 -22.08 -16.82
C SER A 308 8.40 -20.97 -15.81
N ALA A 309 9.35 -20.05 -15.56
CA ALA A 309 9.16 -18.94 -14.63
C ALA A 309 8.04 -17.98 -15.07
N LEU A 310 7.96 -17.66 -16.36
CA LEU A 310 6.88 -16.84 -16.95
C LEU A 310 5.50 -17.51 -16.88
N ARG A 311 5.46 -18.85 -16.78
CA ARG A 311 4.21 -19.61 -16.67
C ARG A 311 3.82 -19.92 -15.23
N SER A 312 4.66 -19.60 -14.26
CA SER A 312 4.32 -19.76 -12.84
C SER A 312 3.05 -18.96 -12.49
N ASP A 313 2.22 -19.50 -11.60
CA ASP A 313 0.98 -18.84 -11.18
C ASP A 313 1.23 -17.73 -10.11
N LEU A 314 2.50 -17.37 -9.89
CA LEU A 314 2.93 -16.32 -8.97
C LEU A 314 2.79 -14.93 -9.62
N ARG A 315 1.55 -14.48 -9.88
CA ARG A 315 1.31 -13.13 -10.42
C ARG A 315 0.80 -12.18 -9.34
N THR A 316 1.57 -11.15 -9.00
CA THR A 316 1.06 -10.03 -8.20
C THR A 316 0.97 -8.74 -9.00
N PHE A 317 -0.26 -8.29 -9.25
CA PHE A 317 -0.54 -7.00 -9.89
C PHE A 317 -0.42 -5.82 -8.91
N SER A 318 0.76 -5.67 -8.31
CA SER A 318 1.09 -4.56 -7.43
C SER A 318 1.82 -3.48 -8.22
N ARG A 319 1.25 -2.27 -8.24
CA ARG A 319 1.85 -1.05 -8.81
C ARG A 319 2.81 -0.35 -7.85
N ILE A 320 2.79 -0.78 -6.59
CA ILE A 320 3.59 -0.23 -5.49
C ILE A 320 4.78 -1.17 -5.15
N ASP A 321 5.88 -0.58 -4.72
CA ASP A 321 7.07 -1.32 -4.28
C ASP A 321 6.89 -1.96 -2.90
N ALA A 322 7.87 -2.75 -2.46
CA ALA A 322 7.83 -3.44 -1.18
C ALA A 322 7.90 -2.48 0.03
N PHE A 323 8.38 -1.24 -0.16
CA PHE A 323 8.53 -0.26 0.91
C PHE A 323 7.27 0.59 1.12
N GLU A 324 6.37 0.58 0.14
CA GLU A 324 5.00 1.04 0.34
C GLU A 324 4.17 0.06 1.20
N ASN A 325 4.71 -1.14 1.45
CA ASN A 325 4.28 -2.10 2.47
C ASN A 325 5.46 -2.54 3.36
N VAL A 326 6.38 -1.64 3.80
CA VAL A 326 7.50 -2.06 4.68
C VAL A 326 6.91 -2.79 5.90
N PRO A 327 7.24 -4.07 6.14
CA PRO A 327 7.02 -4.69 7.44
C PRO A 327 7.91 -3.96 8.43
N THR A 328 7.32 -3.23 9.36
CA THR A 328 8.08 -2.58 10.44
C THR A 328 8.22 -3.55 11.61
N ASN A 329 9.37 -3.52 12.29
CA ASN A 329 9.59 -4.17 13.60
C ASN A 329 8.82 -3.43 14.72
N ASN A 330 7.63 -2.91 14.43
CA ASN A 330 6.76 -2.31 15.43
C ASN A 330 5.29 -2.50 15.03
N GLY A 331 4.47 -2.66 16.06
CA GLY A 331 3.03 -2.86 15.97
C GLY A 331 2.53 -3.53 17.24
N THR A 332 1.36 -3.15 17.72
CA THR A 332 0.80 -3.72 18.95
C THR A 332 0.42 -5.20 18.81
N ILE A 333 0.18 -5.68 17.59
CA ILE A 333 -0.20 -7.06 17.27
C ILE A 333 0.88 -7.75 16.43
N ALA A 334 1.50 -8.79 16.98
CA ALA A 334 2.42 -9.67 16.27
C ALA A 334 1.68 -10.85 15.63
N TYR A 335 1.99 -11.16 14.37
CA TYR A 335 1.37 -12.28 13.65
C TYR A 335 2.35 -13.44 13.55
N TYR A 336 1.91 -14.61 14.00
CA TYR A 336 2.68 -15.85 13.97
C TYR A 336 1.95 -16.91 13.15
N PHE A 337 2.71 -17.74 12.42
CA PHE A 337 2.17 -18.86 11.66
C PHE A 337 3.01 -20.12 11.91
N TRP A 338 2.38 -21.25 12.17
CA TRP A 338 3.05 -22.54 12.21
C TRP A 338 2.10 -23.67 11.83
N LYS A 339 2.66 -24.86 11.60
CA LYS A 339 1.91 -26.09 11.36
C LYS A 339 1.95 -26.96 12.61
N GLU A 340 0.83 -27.62 12.91
CA GLU A 340 0.70 -28.43 14.12
C GLU A 340 0.03 -29.78 13.81
N SER A 341 0.73 -30.86 14.19
CA SER A 341 0.31 -32.25 14.04
C SER A 341 0.24 -32.91 15.43
N ASN A 342 -0.94 -33.35 15.86
CA ASN A 342 -1.16 -34.05 17.13
C ASN A 342 -0.62 -33.29 18.38
N GLY A 343 -0.75 -31.96 18.41
CA GLY A 343 -0.27 -31.13 19.52
C GLY A 343 1.23 -30.77 19.46
N TRP A 344 1.94 -31.22 18.42
CA TRP A 344 3.35 -30.91 18.18
C TRP A 344 3.49 -29.97 17.00
N ILE A 345 4.40 -29.02 17.11
CA ILE A 345 4.72 -28.09 16.02
C ILE A 345 5.65 -28.79 15.04
N ASP A 346 5.31 -28.75 13.76
CA ASP A 346 6.10 -29.37 12.70
C ASP A 346 7.44 -28.61 12.55
N LEU A 347 8.55 -29.34 12.63
CA LEU A 347 9.89 -28.77 12.53
C LEU A 347 10.42 -28.91 11.09
N PRO A 348 10.64 -27.80 10.35
CA PRO A 348 11.20 -27.85 9.00
C PRO A 348 12.72 -28.03 8.98
N SER A 349 13.40 -27.69 10.08
CA SER A 349 14.85 -27.77 10.25
C SER A 349 15.20 -28.16 11.70
N THR A 350 16.49 -28.27 12.00
CA THR A 350 16.97 -28.47 13.37
C THR A 350 16.83 -27.24 14.26
N ASP A 351 16.58 -26.06 13.70
CA ASP A 351 16.34 -24.83 14.47
C ASP A 351 14.84 -24.70 14.78
N PRO A 352 14.42 -24.75 16.05
CA PRO A 352 13.03 -24.57 16.45
C PRO A 352 12.41 -23.24 15.97
N LEU A 353 13.23 -22.20 15.76
CA LEU A 353 12.77 -20.88 15.35
C LEU A 353 12.23 -20.87 13.92
N ASP A 354 12.72 -21.75 13.04
CA ASP A 354 12.31 -21.85 11.63
C ASP A 354 10.88 -22.38 11.48
N ALA A 355 10.37 -23.10 12.48
CA ALA A 355 9.01 -23.62 12.49
C ALA A 355 7.94 -22.52 12.68
N ILE A 356 8.34 -21.34 13.18
CA ILE A 356 7.43 -20.24 13.53
C ILE A 356 7.63 -19.09 12.55
N GLN A 357 6.75 -18.95 11.56
CA GLN A 357 6.85 -17.82 10.62
C GLN A 357 6.31 -16.52 11.23
N ARG A 358 6.99 -15.41 10.95
CA ARG A 358 6.78 -14.09 11.61
C ARG A 358 6.67 -12.96 10.58
N PRO A 359 5.66 -12.97 9.69
CA PRO A 359 5.69 -12.15 8.48
C PRO A 359 5.45 -10.64 8.70
N TYR A 360 4.75 -10.22 9.76
CA TYR A 360 4.50 -8.79 10.02
C TYR A 360 3.94 -8.49 11.42
N ARG A 361 4.16 -7.26 11.89
CA ARG A 361 3.43 -6.62 13.00
C ARG A 361 2.48 -5.54 12.50
N LYS A 362 1.32 -5.39 13.14
CA LYS A 362 0.29 -4.38 12.82
C LYS A 362 -0.29 -3.78 14.10
N ASN A 363 -1.05 -2.69 13.97
CA ASN A 363 -1.74 -2.01 15.09
C ASN A 363 -3.22 -2.39 15.24
N PHE A 364 -3.62 -3.50 14.63
CA PHE A 364 -5.01 -3.99 14.65
C PHE A 364 -5.03 -5.50 14.56
N LEU A 365 -6.03 -6.09 15.20
CA LEU A 365 -6.37 -7.51 15.08
C LEU A 365 -7.12 -7.74 13.77
N THR A 366 -7.01 -8.94 13.20
CA THR A 366 -7.97 -9.35 12.18
C THR A 366 -9.27 -9.75 12.88
N SER A 367 -10.33 -8.97 12.66
CA SER A 367 -11.66 -9.27 13.19
C SER A 367 -12.51 -9.89 12.10
N ARG A 368 -13.07 -11.07 12.37
CA ARG A 368 -13.98 -11.77 11.46
C ARG A 368 -15.36 -11.88 12.05
N PHE A 369 -16.40 -11.87 11.22
CA PHE A 369 -17.76 -12.06 11.69
C PHE A 369 -18.22 -13.51 11.46
N GLN A 370 -18.58 -14.23 12.52
CA GLN A 370 -19.24 -15.54 12.41
C GLN A 370 -20.73 -15.36 12.30
N LEU A 371 -21.18 -14.85 11.16
CA LEU A 371 -22.59 -14.60 10.94
C LEU A 371 -23.22 -15.88 10.41
N GLN A 372 -23.92 -16.60 11.29
CA GLN A 372 -24.71 -17.77 10.91
C GLN A 372 -25.81 -17.39 9.91
N TYR A 373 -26.31 -16.15 9.99
CA TYR A 373 -27.43 -15.68 9.17
C TYR A 373 -26.99 -14.76 8.04
N THR A 374 -27.43 -15.07 6.82
CA THR A 374 -27.11 -14.31 5.59
C THR A 374 -27.59 -12.85 5.66
N TRP A 375 -28.70 -12.56 6.35
CA TRP A 375 -29.25 -11.20 6.47
C TRP A 375 -28.46 -10.28 7.41
N MET A 376 -27.53 -10.83 8.19
CA MET A 376 -26.60 -10.04 9.02
C MET A 376 -25.29 -9.74 8.31
N LYS A 377 -25.02 -10.36 7.15
CA LYS A 377 -23.77 -10.14 6.41
C LYS A 377 -23.68 -8.68 5.96
N PRO A 378 -22.55 -8.00 6.19
CA PRO A 378 -22.35 -6.64 5.67
C PRO A 378 -22.39 -6.64 4.16
N ILE A 379 -23.24 -5.80 3.58
CA ILE A 379 -23.36 -5.61 2.13
C ILE A 379 -22.50 -4.41 1.70
N TYR A 380 -22.54 -3.34 2.49
CA TYR A 380 -21.86 -2.09 2.20
C TYR A 380 -21.24 -1.49 3.47
N LYS A 381 -20.24 -0.62 3.30
CA LYS A 381 -19.60 0.10 4.41
C LYS A 381 -19.66 1.59 4.15
N TRP A 382 -20.27 2.33 5.09
CA TRP A 382 -20.32 3.79 5.04
C TRP A 382 -19.58 4.38 6.24
N GLY A 383 -18.41 4.98 5.97
CA GLY A 383 -17.52 5.48 7.01
C GLY A 383 -17.05 4.35 7.94
N SER A 384 -17.41 4.41 9.22
CA SER A 384 -17.12 3.38 10.23
C SER A 384 -18.22 2.34 10.40
N TYR A 385 -19.38 2.50 9.76
CA TYR A 385 -20.54 1.63 9.95
C TYR A 385 -20.70 0.64 8.80
N TYR A 386 -21.02 -0.60 9.15
CA TYR A 386 -21.47 -1.62 8.22
C TYR A 386 -22.98 -1.54 8.03
N ILE A 387 -23.41 -1.68 6.78
CA ILE A 387 -24.81 -1.76 6.37
C ILE A 387 -25.13 -3.21 6.06
N THR A 388 -26.15 -3.75 6.70
CA THR A 388 -26.62 -5.13 6.55
C THR A 388 -28.03 -5.17 5.99
N VAL A 389 -28.50 -6.35 5.56
CA VAL A 389 -29.90 -6.54 5.14
C VAL A 389 -30.85 -6.20 6.29
N PHE A 390 -30.45 -6.44 7.55
CA PHE A 390 -31.22 -6.02 8.72
C PHE A 390 -31.49 -4.51 8.76
N ASN A 391 -30.52 -3.68 8.38
CA ASN A 391 -30.72 -2.22 8.31
C ASN A 391 -31.77 -1.85 7.24
N ALA A 392 -31.75 -2.53 6.09
CA ALA A 392 -32.74 -2.33 5.04
C ALA A 392 -34.14 -2.80 5.47
N LEU A 393 -34.25 -3.95 6.13
CA LEU A 393 -35.52 -4.45 6.68
C LEU A 393 -36.08 -3.52 7.76
N PHE A 394 -35.22 -2.98 8.63
CA PHE A 394 -35.62 -2.00 9.63
C PHE A 394 -36.18 -0.73 8.98
N LEU A 395 -35.55 -0.23 7.92
CA LEU A 395 -36.05 0.92 7.15
C LEU A 395 -37.43 0.66 6.55
N VAL A 396 -37.64 -0.52 5.95
CA VAL A 396 -38.92 -0.93 5.37
C VAL A 396 -39.98 -1.04 6.47
N GLY A 397 -39.67 -1.70 7.58
CA GLY A 397 -40.59 -1.84 8.72
C GLY A 397 -40.99 -0.48 9.31
N PHE A 398 -40.03 0.43 9.48
CA PHE A 398 -40.31 1.78 9.98
C PHE A 398 -41.17 2.59 9.00
N TRP A 399 -40.97 2.42 7.69
CA TRP A 399 -41.79 3.07 6.66
C TRP A 399 -43.23 2.53 6.64
N ILE A 400 -43.42 1.23 6.85
CA ILE A 400 -44.76 0.63 6.99
C ILE A 400 -45.44 1.17 8.24
N LEU A 401 -44.75 1.19 9.39
CA LEU A 401 -45.26 1.74 10.65
C LEU A 401 -45.65 3.22 10.50
N PHE A 402 -44.85 4.02 9.77
CA PHE A 402 -45.19 5.40 9.44
C PHE A 402 -46.53 5.48 8.70
N ARG A 403 -46.75 4.64 7.68
CA ARG A 403 -47.99 4.65 6.91
C ARG A 403 -49.19 4.28 7.77
N ILE A 404 -49.04 3.32 8.68
CA ILE A 404 -50.10 2.91 9.62
C ILE A 404 -50.43 4.06 10.58
N ILE A 405 -49.43 4.62 11.26
CA ILE A 405 -49.60 5.74 12.20
C ILE A 405 -50.21 6.95 11.49
N ARG A 406 -49.74 7.27 10.29
CA ARG A 406 -50.28 8.37 9.47
C ARG A 406 -51.75 8.13 9.09
N LYS A 407 -52.15 6.89 8.80
CA LYS A 407 -53.54 6.52 8.50
C LYS A 407 -54.44 6.65 9.74
N GLN A 408 -53.98 6.20 10.90
CA GLN A 408 -54.71 6.34 12.17
C GLN A 408 -54.84 7.81 12.61
N LEU A 409 -53.75 8.57 12.56
CA LEU A 409 -53.76 10.01 12.88
C LEU A 409 -54.65 10.79 11.93
N ARG A 410 -54.70 10.44 10.63
CA ARG A 410 -55.62 11.07 9.67
C ARG A 410 -57.08 10.88 10.08
N ARG A 411 -57.47 9.68 10.52
CA ARG A 411 -58.82 9.37 11.02
C ARG A 411 -59.16 10.20 12.26
N LEU A 412 -58.24 10.29 13.23
CA LEU A 412 -58.42 11.11 14.44
C LEU A 412 -58.49 12.62 14.14
N TRP A 413 -57.83 13.09 13.07
CA TRP A 413 -57.77 14.51 12.71
C TRP A 413 -58.91 15.00 11.83
N GLU A 414 -59.71 14.12 11.24
CA GLU A 414 -60.92 14.51 10.51
C GLU A 414 -61.97 15.12 11.47
N MET A 415 -61.87 14.87 12.78
CA MET A 415 -62.87 15.26 13.79
C MET A 415 -62.77 16.69 14.41
N LYS A 416 -61.72 17.51 14.21
CA LYS A 416 -61.62 18.84 14.92
C LYS A 416 -60.87 19.97 14.19
N GLN A 417 -61.56 20.99 13.66
CA GLN A 417 -61.14 21.81 12.49
C GLN A 417 -60.03 22.89 12.59
N TRP A 418 -59.63 23.46 13.73
CA TRP A 418 -58.91 24.77 13.66
C TRP A 418 -57.43 24.86 14.11
N ARG A 419 -56.85 23.85 14.78
CA ARG A 419 -55.40 23.83 15.13
C ARG A 419 -54.50 23.08 14.12
N LYS A 420 -55.03 22.75 12.93
CA LYS A 420 -54.56 21.63 12.07
C LYS A 420 -53.26 21.83 11.28
N ARG A 421 -52.80 23.06 10.97
CA ARG A 421 -51.62 23.23 10.08
C ARG A 421 -50.28 23.23 10.80
N PHE A 422 -50.19 23.92 11.94
CA PHE A 422 -48.98 23.98 12.75
C PHE A 422 -48.67 22.64 13.40
N PHE A 423 -49.64 22.04 14.11
CA PHE A 423 -49.46 20.73 14.74
C PHE A 423 -49.16 19.61 13.73
N ARG A 424 -49.77 19.64 12.53
CA ARG A 424 -49.44 18.69 11.46
C ARG A 424 -48.00 18.85 10.96
N LYS A 425 -47.48 20.09 10.85
CA LYS A 425 -46.07 20.32 10.50
C LYS A 425 -45.14 19.84 11.61
N VAL A 426 -45.43 20.18 12.88
CA VAL A 426 -44.64 19.74 14.04
C VAL A 426 -44.59 18.22 14.10
N LEU A 427 -45.70 17.53 13.86
CA LEU A 427 -45.76 16.07 13.92
C LEU A 427 -45.08 15.41 12.71
N VAL A 428 -45.16 16.01 11.52
CA VAL A 428 -44.38 15.55 10.35
C VAL A 428 -42.87 15.75 10.58
N TRP A 429 -42.46 16.89 11.12
CA TRP A 429 -41.06 17.15 11.47
C TRP A 429 -40.58 16.29 12.63
N GLY A 430 -41.43 16.04 13.64
CA GLY A 430 -41.15 15.12 14.74
C GLY A 430 -41.01 13.69 14.26
N PHE A 431 -41.86 13.25 13.32
CA PHE A 431 -41.72 11.94 12.68
C PHE A 431 -40.46 11.86 11.81
N PHE A 432 -40.14 12.90 11.04
CA PHE A 432 -38.91 12.95 10.24
C PHE A 432 -37.66 12.91 11.14
N GLY A 433 -37.66 13.68 12.23
CA GLY A 433 -36.60 13.63 13.24
C GLY A 433 -36.49 12.25 13.90
N GLY A 434 -37.63 11.66 14.27
CA GLY A 434 -37.70 10.30 14.82
C GLY A 434 -37.24 9.23 13.83
N MET A 435 -37.51 9.40 12.54
CA MET A 435 -37.02 8.54 11.47
C MET A 435 -35.49 8.64 11.34
N CYS A 436 -34.94 9.85 11.24
CA CYS A 436 -33.48 10.05 11.19
C CYS A 436 -32.80 9.46 12.43
N TYR A 437 -33.41 9.62 13.61
CA TYR A 437 -32.90 9.04 14.86
C TYR A 437 -33.02 7.51 14.89
N GLY A 438 -34.13 6.95 14.44
CA GLY A 438 -34.33 5.50 14.33
C GLY A 438 -33.37 4.84 13.33
N ILE A 439 -33.07 5.52 12.23
CA ILE A 439 -32.04 5.09 11.26
C ILE A 439 -30.66 5.07 11.91
N TYR A 440 -30.31 6.16 12.62
CA TYR A 440 -29.07 6.21 13.39
C TYR A 440 -28.97 5.08 14.43
N LEU A 441 -30.05 4.84 15.18
CA LEU A 441 -30.11 3.74 16.14
C LEU A 441 -30.00 2.37 15.47
N SER A 442 -30.63 2.15 14.31
CA SER A 442 -30.51 0.91 13.54
C SER A 442 -29.07 0.65 13.12
N PHE A 443 -28.35 1.67 12.64
CA PHE A 443 -26.93 1.54 12.34
C PHE A 443 -26.10 1.26 13.59
N ALA A 444 -26.36 1.96 14.69
CA ALA A 444 -25.64 1.76 15.95
C ALA A 444 -25.87 0.34 16.52
N TRP A 445 -27.12 -0.09 16.63
CA TRP A 445 -27.51 -1.43 17.11
C TRP A 445 -27.02 -2.53 16.17
N GLY A 446 -27.25 -2.40 14.86
CA GLY A 446 -26.77 -3.39 13.89
C GLY A 446 -25.26 -3.60 13.97
N ASN A 447 -24.48 -2.52 14.12
CA ASN A 447 -23.04 -2.62 14.27
C ASN A 447 -22.60 -3.15 15.65
N ALA A 448 -23.36 -2.87 16.72
CA ALA A 448 -23.12 -3.44 18.04
C ALA A 448 -23.41 -4.96 18.07
N ILE A 449 -24.45 -5.40 17.37
CA ILE A 449 -24.76 -6.83 17.21
C ILE A 449 -23.66 -7.50 16.39
N ILE A 450 -23.26 -6.93 15.25
CA ILE A 450 -22.15 -7.43 14.44
C ILE A 450 -20.85 -7.54 15.27
N ASP A 451 -20.59 -6.60 16.18
CA ASP A 451 -19.45 -6.67 17.10
C ASP A 451 -19.50 -7.88 18.04
N GLN A 452 -20.69 -8.30 18.49
CA GLN A 452 -20.85 -9.49 19.34
C GLN A 452 -20.49 -10.79 18.61
N PHE A 453 -20.68 -10.84 17.28
CA PHE A 453 -20.33 -12.00 16.45
C PHE A 453 -18.90 -11.94 15.90
N THR A 454 -18.06 -11.08 16.46
CA THR A 454 -16.65 -10.99 16.06
C THR A 454 -15.86 -12.15 16.66
N ILE A 455 -15.37 -13.07 15.83
CA ILE A 455 -14.44 -14.12 16.26
C ILE A 455 -13.10 -13.49 16.58
N ILE A 456 -12.60 -13.76 17.77
CA ILE A 456 -11.26 -13.42 18.22
C ILE A 456 -10.35 -14.67 18.22
N SER A 457 -10.92 -15.88 18.32
CA SER A 457 -10.21 -17.16 18.18
C SER A 457 -11.17 -18.25 17.69
N GLY A 458 -10.72 -19.14 16.80
CA GLY A 458 -11.52 -20.22 16.23
C GLY A 458 -11.09 -20.65 14.82
N PRO A 459 -11.81 -21.62 14.22
CA PRO A 459 -11.50 -22.13 12.88
C PRO A 459 -11.71 -21.07 11.80
N LEU A 460 -10.93 -21.18 10.72
CA LEU A 460 -10.90 -20.28 9.57
C LEU A 460 -11.21 -21.05 8.27
N PRO A 461 -12.43 -21.57 8.13
CA PRO A 461 -12.80 -22.45 7.01
C PRO A 461 -12.62 -21.79 5.63
N GLU A 462 -12.73 -20.47 5.53
CA GLU A 462 -12.50 -19.71 4.30
C GLU A 462 -11.03 -19.70 3.82
N LEU A 463 -10.11 -20.14 4.67
CA LEU A 463 -8.69 -20.30 4.37
C LEU A 463 -8.29 -21.76 4.22
N ASP A 464 -9.21 -22.71 4.42
CA ASP A 464 -8.91 -24.12 4.29
C ASP A 464 -8.37 -24.43 2.88
N GLN A 465 -7.42 -25.37 2.84
CA GLN A 465 -6.68 -25.78 1.64
C GLN A 465 -5.79 -24.68 1.02
N GLN A 466 -5.77 -23.47 1.57
CA GLN A 466 -4.87 -22.41 1.10
C GLN A 466 -3.45 -22.62 1.66
N PRO A 467 -2.40 -22.41 0.84
CA PRO A 467 -1.02 -22.44 1.32
C PRO A 467 -0.72 -21.21 2.19
N VAL A 468 0.28 -21.35 3.08
CA VAL A 468 0.66 -20.35 4.09
C VAL A 468 0.91 -18.97 3.47
N GLU A 469 1.60 -18.91 2.32
CA GLU A 469 1.96 -17.66 1.64
C GLU A 469 0.71 -16.91 1.13
N THR A 470 -0.29 -17.65 0.67
CA THR A 470 -1.56 -17.08 0.21
C THR A 470 -2.37 -16.54 1.39
N VAL A 471 -2.39 -17.25 2.51
CA VAL A 471 -3.03 -16.79 3.75
C VAL A 471 -2.36 -15.50 4.26
N GLN A 472 -1.03 -15.47 4.30
CA GLN A 472 -0.26 -14.28 4.67
C GLN A 472 -0.60 -13.08 3.78
N LYS A 473 -0.62 -13.27 2.45
CA LYS A 473 -0.98 -12.20 1.50
C LYS A 473 -2.41 -11.70 1.69
N ARG A 474 -3.40 -12.59 1.87
CA ARG A 474 -4.80 -12.20 2.10
C ARG A 474 -4.98 -11.38 3.38
N LEU A 475 -4.23 -11.72 4.44
CA LEU A 475 -4.25 -10.97 5.69
C LEU A 475 -3.53 -9.63 5.60
N LEU A 476 -2.51 -9.52 4.72
CA LEU A 476 -1.80 -8.28 4.41
C LEU A 476 -2.63 -7.27 3.61
N THR A 477 -3.30 -7.69 2.55
CA THR A 477 -3.94 -6.80 1.55
C THR A 477 -5.32 -6.27 1.96
N ASN A 478 -5.70 -6.49 3.20
CA ASN A 478 -7.06 -6.85 3.55
C ASN A 478 -8.12 -5.71 3.44
N PRO A 479 -9.09 -5.78 2.50
CA PRO A 479 -10.09 -4.71 2.28
C PRO A 479 -11.37 -4.81 3.13
N SER A 480 -11.68 -5.95 3.75
CA SER A 480 -13.04 -6.25 4.25
C SER A 480 -13.13 -6.60 5.74
N PHE A 481 -12.23 -6.09 6.58
CA PHE A 481 -12.16 -6.50 7.99
C PHE A 481 -12.38 -5.29 8.88
N ARG A 482 -13.18 -5.45 9.94
CA ARG A 482 -13.29 -4.44 10.99
C ARG A 482 -11.94 -4.43 11.69
N LYS A 483 -11.17 -3.34 11.53
CA LYS A 483 -9.92 -3.21 12.27
C LYS A 483 -10.29 -2.90 13.72
N LYS A 484 -10.39 -3.92 14.58
CA LYS A 484 -10.46 -3.67 16.02
C LYS A 484 -9.07 -3.20 16.45
N ARG A 485 -9.05 -2.01 17.02
CA ARG A 485 -7.84 -1.34 17.46
C ARG A 485 -7.14 -2.22 18.51
N GLY A 486 -5.87 -2.55 18.26
CA GLY A 486 -5.03 -3.23 19.24
C GLY A 486 -4.53 -2.21 20.24
N ASP A 487 -5.33 -1.94 21.28
CA ASP A 487 -4.91 -1.03 22.36
C ASP A 487 -3.90 -1.70 23.30
N GLU A 488 -3.79 -3.02 23.28
CA GLU A 488 -2.86 -3.81 24.09
C GLU A 488 -1.83 -4.53 23.20
N LEU A 489 -0.70 -4.90 23.81
CA LEU A 489 0.36 -5.65 23.16
C LEU A 489 -0.01 -7.13 23.13
N GLU A 490 -0.27 -7.70 21.96
CA GLU A 490 -0.87 -9.02 21.82
C GLU A 490 -0.29 -9.78 20.62
N ALA A 491 -0.52 -11.08 20.56
CA ALA A 491 -0.14 -11.94 19.46
C ALA A 491 -1.37 -12.59 18.81
N GLU A 492 -1.41 -12.60 17.49
CA GLU A 492 -2.40 -13.33 16.69
C GLU A 492 -1.70 -14.47 15.97
N ILE A 493 -2.13 -15.69 16.28
CA ILE A 493 -1.46 -16.90 15.86
C ILE A 493 -2.37 -17.65 14.90
N LEU A 494 -1.87 -17.94 13.71
CA LEU A 494 -2.55 -18.77 12.73
C LEU A 494 -1.90 -20.15 12.67
N ILE A 495 -2.67 -21.16 13.06
CA ILE A 495 -2.21 -22.54 13.15
C ILE A 495 -2.83 -23.32 12.00
N GLN A 496 -2.00 -24.04 11.26
CA GLN A 496 -2.46 -24.95 10.23
C GLN A 496 -2.46 -26.39 10.78
N HIS A 497 -3.64 -27.00 10.81
CA HIS A 497 -3.84 -28.42 11.11
C HIS A 497 -4.18 -29.15 9.81
N ASN A 498 -3.23 -29.88 9.23
CA ASN A 498 -3.39 -30.49 7.90
C ASN A 498 -3.81 -29.45 6.84
N THR A 499 -5.07 -29.51 6.39
CA THR A 499 -5.65 -28.58 5.43
C THR A 499 -6.49 -27.46 6.06
N HIS A 500 -6.68 -27.47 7.38
CA HIS A 500 -7.54 -26.54 8.09
C HIS A 500 -6.75 -25.45 8.80
N TRP A 501 -7.32 -24.25 8.87
CA TRP A 501 -6.71 -23.12 9.57
C TRP A 501 -7.48 -22.77 10.84
N GLU A 502 -6.76 -22.37 11.88
CA GLU A 502 -7.32 -21.83 13.12
C GLU A 502 -6.59 -20.53 13.48
N VAL A 503 -7.30 -19.56 14.08
CA VAL A 503 -6.70 -18.37 14.68
C VAL A 503 -6.82 -18.39 16.19
N LYS A 504 -5.75 -18.05 16.91
CA LYS A 504 -5.71 -17.91 18.37
C LYS A 504 -5.10 -16.58 18.75
N LYS A 505 -5.77 -15.87 19.66
CA LYS A 505 -5.23 -14.68 20.31
C LYS A 505 -4.44 -15.07 21.55
N ARG A 506 -3.24 -14.51 21.72
CA ARG A 506 -2.31 -14.80 22.82
C ARG A 506 -1.67 -13.53 23.36
N MET A 507 -1.06 -13.65 24.55
CA MET A 507 -0.20 -12.63 25.15
C MET A 507 1.14 -12.53 24.41
N PRO A 508 1.92 -11.45 24.58
CA PRO A 508 3.03 -11.12 23.70
C PRO A 508 4.29 -11.97 23.88
N VAL A 509 4.42 -12.72 24.98
CA VAL A 509 5.50 -13.68 25.19
C VAL A 509 4.96 -15.09 24.98
N LEU A 510 5.54 -15.83 24.05
CA LEU A 510 5.16 -17.21 23.75
C LEU A 510 6.26 -18.17 24.25
N TYR A 511 5.88 -19.13 25.08
CA TYR A 511 6.79 -20.13 25.64
C TYR A 511 6.60 -21.48 24.95
N PHE A 512 7.72 -22.09 24.59
CA PHE A 512 7.79 -23.39 23.92
C PHE A 512 8.67 -24.35 24.72
N GLU A 513 8.34 -25.63 24.64
CA GLU A 513 9.22 -26.71 25.08
C GLU A 513 9.81 -27.41 23.86
N VAL A 514 11.13 -27.57 23.89
CA VAL A 514 11.92 -28.20 22.83
C VAL A 514 12.58 -29.44 23.44
N TYR A 515 12.21 -30.63 22.96
CA TYR A 515 12.72 -31.89 23.48
C TYR A 515 13.96 -32.30 22.70
N LEU A 516 15.02 -32.64 23.43
CA LEU A 516 16.29 -33.09 22.88
C LEU A 516 16.38 -34.63 22.87
N ASP A 517 17.01 -35.18 21.82
CA ASP A 517 17.40 -36.58 21.77
C ASP A 517 18.65 -36.86 22.61
N ALA A 518 19.08 -38.13 22.69
CA ALA A 518 20.27 -38.54 23.44
C ALA A 518 21.58 -37.92 22.91
N ALA A 519 21.59 -37.36 21.70
CA ALA A 519 22.71 -36.67 21.08
C ALA A 519 22.56 -35.13 21.15
N ASN A 520 21.67 -34.62 22.01
CA ASN A 520 21.34 -33.19 22.16
C ASN A 520 20.80 -32.51 20.89
N ARG A 521 20.16 -33.26 19.99
CA ARG A 521 19.50 -32.72 18.79
C ARG A 521 18.03 -32.52 19.05
N VAL A 522 17.46 -31.47 18.45
CA VAL A 522 16.03 -31.17 18.56
C VAL A 522 15.21 -32.29 17.92
N GLN A 523 14.33 -32.91 18.69
CA GLN A 523 13.44 -33.98 18.24
C GLN A 523 12.03 -33.48 17.96
N LYS A 524 11.45 -32.71 18.89
CA LYS A 524 10.05 -32.26 18.84
C LYS A 524 9.85 -30.99 19.65
N MET A 525 8.88 -30.18 19.25
CA MET A 525 8.54 -28.92 19.90
C MET A 525 7.04 -28.79 20.12
N ARG A 526 6.64 -28.20 21.25
CA ARG A 526 5.24 -27.83 21.51
C ARG A 526 5.12 -26.45 22.13
N PHE A 527 3.99 -25.79 21.87
CA PHE A 527 3.61 -24.58 22.59
C PHE A 527 3.22 -24.94 24.02
N LEU A 528 3.75 -24.22 25.01
CA LEU A 528 3.50 -24.47 26.43
C LEU A 528 2.43 -23.52 26.97
N HIS A 529 2.73 -22.22 26.98
CA HIS A 529 1.83 -21.17 27.45
C HIS A 529 2.27 -19.80 26.92
N ASN A 530 1.54 -18.75 27.28
CA ASN A 530 1.84 -17.37 26.94
C ASN A 530 1.73 -16.47 28.17
N SER A 531 2.43 -15.33 28.16
CA SER A 531 2.45 -14.37 29.26
C SER A 531 2.63 -12.94 28.78
N ASP A 532 2.24 -11.95 29.59
CA ASP A 532 2.59 -10.54 29.42
C ASP A 532 3.92 -10.17 30.09
N THR A 533 4.58 -11.16 30.68
CA THR A 533 5.84 -11.04 31.41
C THR A 533 6.89 -11.96 30.79
N LEU A 534 8.09 -11.41 30.56
CA LEU A 534 9.26 -12.18 30.16
C LEU A 534 9.95 -12.69 31.42
N SER A 535 9.92 -14.01 31.59
CA SER A 535 10.52 -14.74 32.70
C SER A 535 11.65 -15.60 32.18
N VAL A 536 12.88 -15.29 32.62
CA VAL A 536 14.09 -16.01 32.21
C VAL A 536 14.87 -16.37 33.46
N ASP A 537 14.82 -17.65 33.83
CA ASP A 537 15.33 -18.15 35.10
C ASP A 537 16.85 -17.98 35.18
N ALA A 538 17.54 -18.27 34.08
CA ALA A 538 18.99 -18.12 33.96
C ALA A 538 19.47 -16.68 34.21
N TRP A 539 18.62 -15.69 33.93
CA TRP A 539 18.94 -14.26 34.10
C TRP A 539 18.35 -13.69 35.39
N LYS A 540 17.59 -14.49 36.16
CA LYS A 540 16.77 -14.02 37.29
C LYS A 540 15.89 -12.82 36.91
N LEU A 541 15.35 -12.86 35.69
CA LEU A 541 14.56 -11.78 35.10
C LEU A 541 13.08 -12.16 35.13
N SER A 542 12.24 -11.27 35.66
CA SER A 542 10.78 -11.32 35.53
C SER A 542 10.26 -9.89 35.39
N LYS A 543 9.93 -9.49 34.16
CA LYS A 543 9.46 -8.12 33.86
C LYS A 543 8.35 -8.12 32.83
N LYS A 544 7.36 -7.25 33.05
CA LYS A 544 6.31 -6.97 32.06
C LYS A 544 6.93 -6.44 30.77
N VAL A 545 6.48 -6.97 29.63
CA VAL A 545 7.09 -6.65 28.35
C VAL A 545 6.43 -5.48 27.64
N THR A 546 7.25 -4.76 26.87
CA THR A 546 6.82 -3.74 25.92
C THR A 546 6.93 -4.21 24.47
N ASN A 547 7.47 -5.41 24.23
CA ASN A 547 7.68 -6.01 22.91
C ASN A 547 7.33 -7.52 22.93
N HIS A 548 7.37 -8.17 21.77
CA HIS A 548 7.02 -9.58 21.60
C HIS A 548 8.27 -10.48 21.63
N TYR A 549 8.15 -11.62 22.30
CA TYR A 549 9.27 -12.55 22.50
C TYR A 549 8.84 -14.01 22.33
N LEU A 550 9.80 -14.82 21.88
CA LEU A 550 9.70 -16.28 21.86
C LEU A 550 10.71 -16.85 22.85
N VAL A 551 10.25 -17.73 23.73
CA VAL A 551 11.10 -18.39 24.73
C VAL A 551 11.09 -19.89 24.49
N PHE A 552 12.26 -20.46 24.23
CA PHE A 552 12.43 -21.90 24.02
C PHE A 552 13.12 -22.53 25.23
N ASN A 553 12.38 -23.39 25.91
CA ASN A 553 12.89 -24.20 27.01
C ASN A 553 13.33 -25.55 26.47
N TYR A 554 14.63 -25.79 26.42
CA TYR A 554 15.21 -27.06 26.00
C TYR A 554 15.17 -28.04 27.17
N VAL A 555 14.53 -29.18 26.95
CA VAL A 555 14.37 -30.26 27.93
C VAL A 555 15.07 -31.52 27.45
N ASP A 556 15.77 -32.19 28.35
CA ASP A 556 16.44 -33.44 28.07
C ASP A 556 15.47 -34.64 28.11
N LYS A 557 16.01 -35.85 27.91
CA LYS A 557 15.26 -37.11 28.00
C LYS A 557 14.61 -37.36 29.38
N ASN A 558 15.12 -36.74 30.44
CA ASN A 558 14.60 -36.84 31.80
C ASN A 558 13.56 -35.75 32.11
N GLN A 559 13.14 -34.98 31.09
CA GLN A 559 12.24 -33.83 31.20
C GLN A 559 12.79 -32.70 32.09
N GLN A 560 14.11 -32.67 32.31
CA GLN A 560 14.75 -31.58 33.02
C GLN A 560 15.15 -30.48 32.03
N ARG A 561 14.89 -29.22 32.40
CA ARG A 561 15.26 -28.06 31.58
C ARG A 561 16.77 -27.87 31.65
N VAL A 562 17.44 -28.02 30.51
CA VAL A 562 18.90 -27.89 30.39
C VAL A 562 19.32 -26.53 29.85
N GLN A 563 18.49 -25.89 29.03
CA GLN A 563 18.79 -24.58 28.44
C GLN A 563 17.51 -23.78 28.21
N GLN A 564 17.62 -22.46 28.27
CA GLN A 564 16.56 -21.53 27.91
C GLN A 564 17.13 -20.48 26.94
N LYS A 565 16.49 -20.32 25.79
CA LYS A 565 16.84 -19.29 24.80
C LYS A 565 15.67 -18.34 24.58
N VAL A 566 15.97 -17.07 24.37
CA VAL A 566 14.96 -16.02 24.16
C VAL A 566 15.26 -15.33 22.85
N TYR A 567 14.23 -15.14 22.03
CA TYR A 567 14.34 -14.47 20.75
C TYR A 567 13.38 -13.27 20.70
N SER A 568 13.83 -12.19 20.08
CA SER A 568 12.93 -11.11 19.66
C SER A 568 12.02 -11.58 18.52
N TYR A 569 10.98 -10.81 18.21
CA TYR A 569 10.10 -11.10 17.07
C TYR A 569 10.87 -11.25 15.74
N ASP A 570 11.96 -10.49 15.55
CA ASP A 570 12.74 -10.53 14.33
C ASP A 570 13.63 -11.78 14.23
N GLY A 571 13.72 -12.57 15.31
CA GLY A 571 14.52 -13.79 15.38
C GLY A 571 15.93 -13.58 15.91
N ASN A 572 16.24 -12.40 16.47
CA ASN A 572 17.52 -12.16 17.13
C ASN A 572 17.53 -12.85 18.51
N GLU A 573 18.54 -13.68 18.77
CA GLU A 573 18.75 -14.27 20.10
C GLU A 573 19.21 -13.20 21.09
N LEU A 574 18.53 -13.13 22.23
CA LEU A 574 18.84 -12.20 23.31
C LEU A 574 19.75 -12.90 24.32
N VAL A 575 20.89 -12.29 24.65
CA VAL A 575 21.87 -12.83 25.59
C VAL A 575 21.97 -11.97 26.86
N GLN A 576 22.38 -12.57 27.97
CA GLN A 576 22.43 -11.91 29.28
C GLN A 576 23.26 -10.62 29.29
N ASN A 577 24.36 -10.56 28.52
CA ASN A 577 25.21 -9.36 28.44
C ASN A 577 24.47 -8.17 27.87
N ASN A 578 23.47 -8.39 27.00
CA ASN A 578 22.70 -7.31 26.43
C ASN A 578 21.97 -6.52 27.52
N PHE A 579 21.65 -7.14 28.67
CA PHE A 579 20.95 -6.55 29.84
C PHE A 579 21.81 -5.67 30.76
N LYS A 580 23.15 -5.64 30.57
CA LYS A 580 24.08 -4.98 31.52
C LYS A 580 24.50 -3.57 31.12
N ILE A 581 24.34 -3.19 29.85
CA ILE A 581 24.82 -1.90 29.34
C ILE A 581 23.61 -1.14 28.74
N ASP A 582 23.12 -0.16 29.48
CA ASP A 582 22.11 0.79 29.02
C ASP A 582 22.79 2.16 28.81
N VAL A 583 23.32 2.39 27.61
CA VAL A 583 23.97 3.66 27.25
C VAL A 583 22.89 4.68 26.94
N PRO A 584 22.84 5.84 27.63
CA PRO A 584 21.85 6.88 27.34
C PRO A 584 21.92 7.36 25.89
N LYS A 585 20.80 7.28 25.16
CA LYS A 585 20.71 7.73 23.77
C LYS A 585 19.93 9.03 23.65
N ARG A 586 20.28 9.82 22.63
CA ARG A 586 19.45 10.93 22.16
C ARG A 586 18.58 10.46 21.01
N ILE A 587 17.28 10.48 21.20
CA ILE A 587 16.30 10.03 20.22
C ILE A 587 15.63 11.26 19.59
N LEU A 588 15.70 11.41 18.27
CA LEU A 588 15.01 12.46 17.54
C LEU A 588 13.82 11.90 16.79
N VAL A 589 12.62 12.44 17.01
CA VAL A 589 11.39 12.00 16.35
C VAL A 589 10.79 13.14 15.55
N PHE A 590 10.70 12.94 14.23
CA PHE A 590 9.99 13.83 13.32
C PHE A 590 8.53 13.38 13.17
N VAL A 591 7.59 14.30 13.36
CA VAL A 591 6.14 14.02 13.32
C VAL A 591 5.44 14.96 12.35
N ASN A 592 5.07 14.45 11.18
CA ASN A 592 4.46 15.26 10.12
C ASN A 592 2.95 15.50 10.36
N GLY A 593 2.41 16.50 9.66
CA GLY A 593 0.99 16.80 9.61
C GLY A 593 0.28 16.12 8.44
N TYR A 594 0.05 16.86 7.35
CA TYR A 594 -0.57 16.36 6.11
C TYR A 594 0.49 15.96 5.10
N ARG A 595 0.45 14.74 4.55
CA ARG A 595 1.35 14.33 3.45
C ARG A 595 1.14 15.20 2.21
N PRO A 596 2.21 15.66 1.54
CA PRO A 596 2.09 16.34 0.26
C PRO A 596 1.52 15.38 -0.80
N THR A 597 0.74 15.89 -1.75
CA THR A 597 0.22 15.10 -2.88
C THR A 597 1.10 15.20 -4.13
N SER A 598 2.12 16.06 -4.13
CA SER A 598 3.14 16.12 -5.18
C SER A 598 4.51 16.47 -4.60
N VAL A 599 5.58 16.24 -5.38
CA VAL A 599 6.96 16.68 -5.06
C VAL A 599 7.22 18.05 -5.73
N GLY A 600 6.17 18.86 -5.90
CA GLY A 600 6.26 20.15 -6.60
C GLY A 600 7.19 21.11 -5.88
N HIS A 601 7.90 21.96 -6.63
CA HIS A 601 8.82 22.96 -6.06
C HIS A 601 8.09 24.14 -5.39
N SER A 602 6.75 24.12 -5.35
CA SER A 602 5.91 25.13 -4.69
C SER A 602 4.74 24.51 -3.91
N VAL A 603 4.36 25.15 -2.81
CA VAL A 603 3.32 24.67 -1.89
C VAL A 603 1.95 24.64 -2.56
N GLU A 604 1.65 25.61 -3.43
CA GLU A 604 0.45 25.65 -4.26
C GLU A 604 0.29 24.38 -5.11
N GLU A 605 1.37 23.81 -5.65
CA GLU A 605 1.32 22.58 -6.44
C GLU A 605 1.03 21.35 -5.57
N ASN A 606 1.55 21.32 -4.35
CA ASN A 606 1.32 20.24 -3.38
C ASN A 606 -0.11 20.20 -2.83
N PHE A 607 -0.88 21.28 -2.94
CA PHE A 607 -2.30 21.29 -2.59
C PHE A 607 -3.21 21.30 -3.83
N GLN A 608 -2.74 21.73 -5.01
CA GLN A 608 -3.52 21.76 -6.27
C GLN A 608 -4.12 20.41 -6.68
N ASP A 609 -3.46 19.29 -6.38
CA ASP A 609 -4.03 17.96 -6.68
C ASP A 609 -5.19 17.59 -5.74
N ILE A 610 -5.15 18.02 -4.48
CA ILE A 610 -6.30 17.94 -3.56
C ILE A 610 -7.47 18.77 -4.10
N PHE A 611 -7.20 19.96 -4.64
CA PHE A 611 -8.22 20.84 -5.24
C PHE A 611 -8.84 20.28 -6.52
N LYS A 612 -8.05 19.59 -7.36
CA LYS A 612 -8.49 19.11 -8.68
C LYS A 612 -9.11 17.72 -8.66
N LYS A 613 -8.64 16.83 -7.78
CA LYS A 613 -9.01 15.40 -7.80
C LYS A 613 -9.83 14.97 -6.58
N GLY A 614 -9.84 15.76 -5.50
CA GLY A 614 -10.65 15.47 -4.31
C GLY A 614 -10.22 14.25 -3.49
N PHE A 615 -9.04 13.67 -3.77
CA PHE A 615 -8.54 12.49 -3.08
C PHE A 615 -7.48 12.88 -2.04
N GLU A 616 -7.77 12.54 -0.78
CA GLU A 616 -6.77 12.59 0.30
C GLU A 616 -5.96 11.29 0.33
N ASN A 617 -4.68 11.40 0.71
CA ASN A 617 -3.85 10.24 1.03
C ASN A 617 -4.50 9.40 2.15
N LYS A 618 -4.36 8.06 2.08
CA LYS A 618 -4.84 7.15 3.13
C LYS A 618 -4.26 7.54 4.49
N ASN A 619 -5.09 7.49 5.53
CA ASN A 619 -4.69 7.72 6.91
C ASN A 619 -3.50 6.86 7.34
N SER A 620 -2.71 7.38 8.28
CA SER A 620 -1.58 6.70 8.90
C SER A 620 -1.91 5.31 9.45
N SER A 621 -0.97 4.38 9.27
CA SER A 621 -0.96 3.07 9.92
C SER A 621 -0.41 3.12 11.36
N ASN A 622 0.12 4.27 11.79
CA ASN A 622 0.73 4.53 13.11
C ASN A 622 2.02 3.77 13.40
N HIS A 623 2.72 3.34 12.35
CA HIS A 623 4.05 2.78 12.47
C HIS A 623 5.11 3.88 12.56
N ILE A 624 6.25 3.53 13.16
CA ILE A 624 7.44 4.37 13.25
C ILE A 624 8.49 3.82 12.28
N TYR A 625 9.20 4.72 11.61
CA TYR A 625 10.22 4.40 10.61
C TYR A 625 11.55 5.05 10.98
N ASN A 626 12.68 4.46 10.61
CA ASN A 626 14.01 5.04 10.75
C ASN A 626 14.43 5.90 9.53
N PHE A 627 13.53 6.10 8.57
CA PHE A 627 13.74 6.96 7.40
C PHE A 627 12.48 7.75 7.04
N ASP A 628 12.64 8.83 6.28
CA ASP A 628 11.55 9.71 5.84
C ASP A 628 10.71 9.06 4.72
N ARG A 629 9.84 8.13 5.11
CA ARG A 629 9.07 7.27 4.19
C ARG A 629 8.30 7.99 3.09
N TYR A 630 7.83 9.20 3.37
CA TYR A 630 6.94 9.95 2.47
C TYR A 630 7.61 11.21 1.92
N ASP A 631 8.94 11.30 2.02
CA ASP A 631 9.70 12.46 1.53
C ASP A 631 9.10 13.78 2.10
N TYR A 632 8.67 13.76 3.36
CA TYR A 632 7.96 14.89 3.98
C TYR A 632 8.90 16.00 4.44
N TRP A 633 10.10 15.63 4.87
CA TRP A 633 11.06 16.52 5.51
C TRP A 633 12.29 16.74 4.61
N GLN A 634 12.82 15.68 4.03
CA GLN A 634 14.11 15.70 3.35
C GLN A 634 14.14 16.54 2.06
N PRO A 635 13.12 16.51 1.17
CA PRO A 635 13.16 17.30 -0.07
C PRO A 635 13.19 18.81 0.16
N TRP A 636 12.80 19.28 1.35
CA TRP A 636 12.57 20.69 1.61
C TRP A 636 13.72 21.30 2.40
N ASN A 637 14.75 21.74 1.67
CA ASN A 637 15.99 22.29 2.23
C ASN A 637 16.69 21.35 3.21
N GLN A 638 16.43 20.04 3.13
CA GLN A 638 17.01 19.02 4.00
C GLN A 638 16.83 19.37 5.50
N ILE A 639 15.68 19.96 5.86
CA ILE A 639 15.46 20.48 7.23
C ILE A 639 15.63 19.40 8.30
N ASN A 640 15.30 18.15 8.00
CA ASN A 640 15.57 17.02 8.90
C ASN A 640 17.06 16.83 9.15
N LEU A 641 17.91 16.88 8.13
CA LEU A 641 19.35 16.73 8.25
C LEU A 641 19.94 17.91 9.03
N LEU A 642 19.47 19.13 8.80
CA LEU A 642 19.93 20.31 9.55
C LEU A 642 19.55 20.23 11.04
N LEU A 643 18.36 19.72 11.36
CA LEU A 643 17.92 19.48 12.73
C LEU A 643 18.69 18.31 13.38
N GLN A 644 18.99 17.26 12.62
CA GLN A 644 19.86 16.17 13.07
C GLN A 644 21.27 16.68 13.39
N GLN A 645 21.86 17.54 12.55
CA GLN A 645 23.16 18.14 12.82
C GLN A 645 23.13 19.02 14.07
N ARG A 646 22.04 19.76 14.30
CA ARG A 646 21.90 20.63 15.48
C ARG A 646 21.70 19.83 16.77
N ILE A 647 20.79 18.86 16.77
CA ILE A 647 20.41 18.06 17.94
C ILE A 647 21.39 16.91 18.19
N ASN A 648 22.13 16.50 17.15
CA ASN A 648 23.12 15.43 17.15
C ASN A 648 22.60 14.11 17.78
N PRO A 649 21.46 13.57 17.32
CA PRO A 649 20.85 12.41 17.93
C PRO A 649 21.65 11.12 17.65
N THR A 650 21.56 10.17 18.58
CA THR A 650 22.07 8.80 18.38
C THR A 650 21.20 8.06 17.36
N GLU A 651 19.88 8.24 17.47
CA GLU A 651 18.89 7.57 16.62
C GLU A 651 17.81 8.56 16.17
N THR A 652 17.37 8.45 14.93
CA THR A 652 16.33 9.31 14.35
C THR A 652 15.18 8.47 13.82
N TYR A 653 13.97 8.90 14.13
CA TYR A 653 12.73 8.24 13.74
C TYR A 653 11.72 9.22 13.12
N TYR A 654 10.83 8.66 12.31
CA TYR A 654 9.80 9.37 11.57
C TYR A 654 8.45 8.73 11.88
N ALA A 655 7.54 9.53 12.42
CA ALA A 655 6.17 9.17 12.70
C ALA A 655 5.24 9.84 11.69
N ASP A 656 4.40 9.03 11.04
CA ASP A 656 3.42 9.54 10.09
C ASP A 656 2.14 10.00 10.80
N GLY A 657 2.00 11.31 11.01
CA GLY A 657 0.83 11.94 11.64
C GLY A 657 -0.31 12.27 10.67
N HIS A 658 -0.29 11.74 9.44
CA HIS A 658 -1.26 12.05 8.40
C HIS A 658 -2.64 11.42 8.61
N PHE A 659 -3.64 12.30 8.64
CA PHE A 659 -5.05 11.97 8.63
C PHE A 659 -5.81 12.99 7.79
N SER A 660 -7.04 12.64 7.42
CA SER A 660 -7.96 13.51 6.69
C SER A 660 -8.02 14.95 7.23
N VAL A 661 -8.18 15.93 6.35
CA VAL A 661 -8.49 17.34 6.67
C VAL A 661 -9.80 17.46 7.46
N ALA A 662 -10.66 16.44 7.43
CA ALA A 662 -11.81 16.36 8.32
C ALA A 662 -11.46 16.43 9.83
N THR A 663 -10.22 16.11 10.20
CA THR A 663 -9.71 16.23 11.58
C THR A 663 -9.20 17.62 11.94
N SER A 664 -9.05 18.50 10.97
CA SER A 664 -8.53 19.87 11.09
C SER A 664 -9.60 20.86 11.57
N ASN A 665 -9.23 22.13 11.80
CA ASN A 665 -10.17 23.22 12.04
C ASN A 665 -11.18 23.42 10.88
N TYR A 666 -10.81 23.02 9.67
CA TYR A 666 -11.66 23.09 8.48
C TYR A 666 -12.77 22.04 8.44
N ARG A 667 -12.57 20.88 9.11
CA ARG A 667 -13.55 19.77 9.27
C ARG A 667 -14.01 19.08 7.99
N SER A 668 -13.64 19.59 6.83
CA SER A 668 -13.98 19.04 5.53
C SER A 668 -13.02 19.59 4.49
N ILE A 669 -12.66 18.74 3.54
CA ILE A 669 -11.85 19.13 2.38
C ILE A 669 -12.51 20.26 1.58
N LEU A 670 -13.84 20.23 1.41
CA LEU A 670 -14.59 21.26 0.68
C LEU A 670 -14.49 22.64 1.33
N ASN A 671 -14.49 22.69 2.66
CA ASN A 671 -14.36 23.96 3.39
C ASN A 671 -12.96 24.53 3.25
N PHE A 672 -11.95 23.66 3.39
CA PHE A 672 -10.56 24.02 3.20
C PHE A 672 -10.32 24.55 1.78
N THR A 673 -10.80 23.80 0.78
CA THR A 673 -10.56 24.17 -0.61
C THR A 673 -11.25 25.47 -0.99
N ARG A 674 -12.51 25.66 -0.58
CA ARG A 674 -13.23 26.91 -0.84
C ARG A 674 -12.49 28.13 -0.28
N ILE A 675 -11.98 28.03 0.95
CA ILE A 675 -11.32 29.17 1.61
C ILE A 675 -9.99 29.48 0.95
N ALA A 676 -9.18 28.47 0.69
CA ALA A 676 -7.90 28.65 0.04
C ALA A 676 -8.01 29.28 -1.37
N GLN A 677 -9.09 29.01 -2.11
CA GLN A 677 -9.33 29.60 -3.43
C GLN A 677 -9.68 31.10 -3.37
N VAL A 678 -10.41 31.54 -2.34
CA VAL A 678 -10.89 32.92 -2.23
C VAL A 678 -10.00 33.79 -1.35
N PHE A 679 -9.11 33.20 -0.56
CA PHE A 679 -8.23 33.94 0.33
C PHE A 679 -7.26 34.84 -0.47
N PRO A 680 -6.99 36.08 -0.04
CA PRO A 680 -6.16 36.99 -0.81
C PRO A 680 -4.72 36.48 -0.94
N LYS A 681 -4.19 36.57 -2.16
CA LYS A 681 -2.76 36.40 -2.41
C LYS A 681 -1.95 37.49 -1.71
N ARG A 682 -0.65 37.23 -1.53
CA ARG A 682 0.32 38.21 -1.01
C ARG A 682 0.24 39.52 -1.79
N CYS A 683 0.12 40.65 -1.08
CA CYS A 683 0.15 41.98 -1.70
C CYS A 683 1.52 42.24 -2.36
N SER A 684 1.53 42.91 -3.51
CA SER A 684 2.76 43.24 -4.24
C SER A 684 3.71 44.14 -3.44
N ASN A 685 3.18 45.02 -2.60
CA ASN A 685 3.96 45.85 -1.69
C ASN A 685 3.81 45.35 -0.24
N LEU A 686 4.89 44.77 0.29
CA LEU A 686 4.94 44.23 1.66
C LEU A 686 4.92 45.30 2.76
N LYS A 687 5.09 46.58 2.43
CA LYS A 687 4.98 47.70 3.38
C LYS A 687 3.59 48.35 3.39
N LYS A 688 2.73 48.05 2.40
CA LYS A 688 1.39 48.65 2.23
C LYS A 688 0.37 47.59 1.82
N HIS A 689 -0.41 47.11 2.78
CA HIS A 689 -1.38 46.03 2.58
C HIS A 689 -2.80 46.55 2.31
N THR A 690 -3.47 45.96 1.33
CA THR A 690 -4.88 46.25 0.98
C THR A 690 -5.82 45.05 1.20
N CYS A 691 -5.27 43.94 1.72
CA CYS A 691 -5.93 42.64 1.84
C CYS A 691 -6.84 42.47 3.08
N TYR A 692 -7.20 43.56 3.76
CA TYR A 692 -7.98 43.51 5.02
C TYR A 692 -9.47 43.21 4.82
N TRP A 693 -10.00 43.46 3.62
CA TRP A 693 -11.43 43.31 3.33
C TRP A 693 -11.64 42.42 2.12
N MET A 694 -12.62 41.51 2.20
CA MET A 694 -13.01 40.65 1.10
C MET A 694 -14.52 40.39 1.07
N ASN A 695 -15.02 40.05 -0.12
CA ASN A 695 -16.41 39.68 -0.32
C ASN A 695 -16.67 38.27 0.22
N ASN A 696 -17.59 38.14 1.17
CA ASN A 696 -17.98 36.85 1.74
C ASN A 696 -18.91 36.11 0.77
N THR A 697 -18.40 35.10 0.08
CA THR A 697 -19.11 34.29 -0.91
C THR A 697 -19.82 33.07 -0.31
N ASP A 698 -20.19 33.12 0.98
CA ASP A 698 -20.89 32.00 1.63
C ASP A 698 -22.28 31.76 1.00
N VAL A 699 -22.43 30.64 0.30
CA VAL A 699 -23.61 30.24 -0.50
C VAL A 699 -24.91 30.15 0.31
N ARG A 700 -24.81 30.14 1.64
CA ARG A 700 -25.96 30.17 2.56
C ARG A 700 -26.53 31.57 2.77
N ARG A 701 -25.84 32.62 2.32
CA ARG A 701 -26.28 34.01 2.43
C ARG A 701 -26.74 34.51 1.06
N TYR A 702 -27.96 35.03 0.99
CA TYR A 702 -28.53 35.60 -0.23
C TYR A 702 -27.89 36.94 -0.65
N VAL A 703 -27.00 37.52 0.18
CA VAL A 703 -26.31 38.79 -0.08
C VAL A 703 -24.81 38.63 0.21
N VAL A 704 -23.97 39.05 -0.74
CA VAL A 704 -22.51 39.12 -0.58
C VAL A 704 -22.18 40.27 0.38
N GLN A 705 -21.79 39.94 1.62
CA GLN A 705 -21.36 40.93 2.60
C GLN A 705 -19.84 41.09 2.56
N LYS A 706 -19.32 42.32 2.65
CA LYS A 706 -17.90 42.54 2.93
C LYS A 706 -17.60 42.09 4.36
N SER A 707 -16.56 41.27 4.53
CA SER A 707 -16.07 40.85 5.84
C SER A 707 -14.57 41.09 5.95
N HIS A 708 -14.09 41.35 7.16
CA HIS A 708 -12.66 41.36 7.45
C HIS A 708 -12.05 40.01 7.05
N THR A 709 -10.96 40.02 6.28
CA THR A 709 -10.33 38.80 5.71
C THR A 709 -9.96 37.79 6.79
N GLU A 710 -9.53 38.26 7.96
CA GLU A 710 -9.13 37.42 9.10
C GLU A 710 -10.27 36.55 9.63
N ASN A 711 -11.52 37.01 9.52
CA ASN A 711 -12.70 36.26 9.95
C ASN A 711 -12.99 35.03 9.06
N MET A 712 -12.33 34.93 7.90
CA MET A 712 -12.44 33.77 7.02
C MET A 712 -11.58 32.61 7.50
N LEU A 713 -10.50 32.89 8.24
CA LEU A 713 -9.61 31.88 8.79
C LEU A 713 -10.31 31.05 9.87
N LYS A 714 -10.14 29.73 9.80
CA LYS A 714 -10.79 28.80 10.73
C LYS A 714 -10.02 28.68 12.04
N MET A 715 -10.36 29.56 12.99
CA MET A 715 -9.80 29.57 14.34
C MET A 715 -10.52 28.64 15.34
N ARG A 716 -11.72 28.15 15.01
CA ARG A 716 -12.48 27.29 15.92
C ARG A 716 -11.92 25.87 15.92
N SER A 717 -11.29 25.52 17.02
CA SER A 717 -10.74 24.18 17.27
C SER A 717 -11.72 23.04 16.96
N ASN A 718 -11.25 22.06 16.18
CA ASN A 718 -11.90 20.77 16.03
C ASN A 718 -11.41 19.80 17.12
N LYS A 719 -12.00 19.88 18.33
CA LYS A 719 -11.61 19.04 19.47
C LYS A 719 -11.75 17.53 19.19
N ALA A 720 -12.76 17.12 18.42
CA ALA A 720 -12.96 15.72 18.08
C ALA A 720 -11.86 15.20 17.13
N GLY A 721 -11.55 15.97 16.08
CA GLY A 721 -10.43 15.66 15.18
C GLY A 721 -9.07 15.68 15.88
N PHE A 722 -8.87 16.61 16.82
CA PHE A 722 -7.67 16.67 17.65
C PHE A 722 -7.50 15.39 18.50
N ARG A 723 -8.54 15.02 19.27
CA ARG A 723 -8.53 13.81 20.10
C ARG A 723 -8.35 12.55 19.27
N TYR A 724 -8.91 12.50 18.07
CA TYR A 724 -8.72 11.39 17.15
C TYR A 724 -7.23 11.22 16.79
N ARG A 725 -6.56 12.30 16.35
CA ARG A 725 -5.12 12.25 16.05
C ARG A 725 -4.27 11.96 17.28
N GLN A 726 -4.61 12.55 18.44
CA GLN A 726 -3.93 12.25 19.69
C GLN A 726 -4.05 10.77 20.05
N ALA A 727 -5.24 10.19 19.95
CA ALA A 727 -5.43 8.77 20.23
C ALA A 727 -4.62 7.89 19.28
N HIS A 728 -4.51 8.26 18.00
CA HIS A 728 -3.63 7.57 17.05
C HIS A 728 -2.14 7.76 17.35
N GLY A 729 -1.75 8.94 17.81
CA GLY A 729 -0.41 9.22 18.31
C GLY A 729 0.00 8.35 19.49
N LYS A 730 -0.95 8.00 20.39
CA LYS A 730 -0.68 7.04 21.48
C LYS A 730 -0.21 5.69 20.97
N ILE A 731 -0.74 5.23 19.83
CA ILE A 731 -0.34 3.97 19.20
C ILE A 731 1.09 4.09 18.68
N ALA A 732 1.41 5.18 17.98
CA ALA A 732 2.77 5.45 17.54
C ALA A 732 3.76 5.56 18.71
N GLY A 733 3.35 6.14 19.85
CA GLY A 733 4.18 6.18 21.05
C GLY A 733 4.45 4.79 21.64
N LYS A 734 3.47 3.87 21.61
CA LYS A 734 3.69 2.46 21.98
C LYS A 734 4.67 1.78 21.02
N ASN A 735 4.53 2.05 19.72
CA ASN A 735 5.44 1.53 18.70
C ASN A 735 6.86 2.11 18.83
N LEU A 736 6.99 3.37 19.25
CA LEU A 736 8.29 3.96 19.58
C LEU A 736 8.93 3.24 20.78
N LEU A 737 8.17 3.00 21.85
CA LEU A 737 8.67 2.24 23.00
C LEU A 737 9.06 0.82 22.64
N GLN A 738 8.37 0.15 21.71
CA GLN A 738 8.78 -1.17 21.22
C GLN A 738 10.16 -1.14 20.58
N ILE A 739 10.43 -0.13 19.76
CA ILE A 739 11.74 0.03 19.11
C ILE A 739 12.82 0.30 20.15
N LEU A 740 12.57 1.24 21.07
CA LEU A 740 13.56 1.65 22.07
C LEU A 740 13.77 0.59 23.17
N ASN A 741 12.77 -0.27 23.40
CA ASN A 741 12.80 -1.35 24.37
C ASN A 741 12.75 -2.72 23.68
N GLU A 742 13.69 -2.99 22.76
CA GLU A 742 13.93 -4.37 22.31
C GLU A 742 14.22 -5.28 23.52
N LEU A 743 14.81 -4.72 24.57
CA LEU A 743 14.88 -5.29 25.92
C LEU A 743 14.00 -4.50 26.90
N PRO A 744 13.29 -5.16 27.84
CA PRO A 744 12.39 -4.46 28.75
C PRO A 744 13.08 -3.40 29.63
N GLY A 745 12.70 -2.12 29.44
CA GLY A 745 13.06 -1.01 30.33
C GLY A 745 14.31 -0.21 29.95
N TYR A 746 14.83 -0.40 28.74
CA TYR A 746 16.04 0.26 28.22
C TYR A 746 15.87 1.75 27.97
N SER A 747 14.67 2.21 27.59
CA SER A 747 14.50 3.61 27.20
C SER A 747 14.52 4.62 28.35
N LYS A 748 14.65 4.19 29.61
CA LYS A 748 14.45 5.06 30.79
C LYS A 748 15.53 6.15 30.89
N ASN A 749 16.75 5.83 30.48
CA ASN A 749 17.88 6.75 30.50
C ASN A 749 17.99 7.60 29.23
N ASP A 750 17.24 7.24 28.18
CA ASP A 750 17.22 7.98 26.92
C ASP A 750 16.55 9.35 27.08
N THR A 751 16.91 10.26 26.17
CA THR A 751 16.26 11.57 26.05
C THR A 751 15.64 11.72 24.67
N VAL A 752 14.33 11.98 24.61
CA VAL A 752 13.61 12.20 23.36
C VAL A 752 13.46 13.68 23.02
N TYR A 753 13.68 14.00 21.75
CA TYR A 753 13.43 15.28 21.12
C TYR A 753 12.37 15.09 20.04
N ILE A 754 11.35 15.94 20.01
CA ILE A 754 10.27 15.85 19.02
C ILE A 754 10.23 17.13 18.20
N VAL A 755 10.21 16.96 16.88
CA VAL A 755 9.92 18.02 15.91
C VAL A 755 8.57 17.72 15.27
N ALA A 756 7.56 18.50 15.61
CA ALA A 756 6.20 18.31 15.14
C ALA A 756 5.79 19.44 14.20
N HIS A 757 5.12 19.10 13.10
CA HIS A 757 4.59 20.09 12.18
C HIS A 757 3.07 19.99 12.05
N SER A 758 2.36 21.13 12.03
CA SER A 758 0.92 21.19 11.78
C SER A 758 0.11 20.35 12.78
N MET A 759 -0.90 19.61 12.32
CA MET A 759 -1.64 18.62 13.12
C MET A 759 -0.78 17.44 13.63
N GLY A 760 0.48 17.33 13.20
CA GLY A 760 1.49 16.47 13.82
C GLY A 760 1.72 16.82 15.30
N PHE A 761 1.40 18.05 15.73
CA PHE A 761 1.33 18.44 17.14
C PHE A 761 0.35 17.57 17.94
N ALA A 762 -0.90 17.44 17.46
CA ALA A 762 -1.92 16.64 18.13
C ALA A 762 -1.50 15.17 18.24
N TYR A 763 -0.90 14.64 17.17
CA TYR A 763 -0.34 13.30 17.12
C TYR A 763 0.82 13.12 18.12
N SER A 764 1.73 14.10 18.17
CA SER A 764 2.86 14.11 19.10
C SER A 764 2.42 14.10 20.55
N LEU A 765 1.37 14.84 20.93
CA LEU A 765 0.84 14.75 22.30
C LEU A 765 0.37 13.34 22.67
N GLY A 766 -0.11 12.57 21.69
CA GLY A 766 -0.40 11.15 21.88
C GLY A 766 0.85 10.32 22.13
N ILE A 767 1.91 10.54 21.34
CA ILE A 767 3.21 9.88 21.54
C ILE A 767 3.73 10.18 22.96
N VAL A 768 3.73 11.46 23.35
CA VAL A 768 4.18 11.94 24.67
C VAL A 768 3.41 11.26 25.80
N GLU A 769 2.09 11.10 25.66
CA GLU A 769 1.29 10.42 26.67
C GLU A 769 1.70 8.96 26.87
N SER A 770 2.07 8.25 25.80
CA SER A 770 2.52 6.86 25.89
C SER A 770 3.93 6.73 26.46
N VAL A 771 4.85 7.64 26.10
CA VAL A 771 6.26 7.54 26.53
C VAL A 771 6.55 8.20 27.89
N ARG A 772 5.59 8.95 28.44
CA ARG A 772 5.72 9.62 29.73
C ARG A 772 6.15 8.63 30.82
N ASN A 773 7.10 9.07 31.66
CA ASN A 773 7.74 8.28 32.73
C ASN A 773 8.57 7.07 32.27
N GLN A 774 8.70 6.84 30.95
CA GLN A 774 9.48 5.76 30.36
C GLN A 774 10.71 6.25 29.59
N ILE A 775 10.80 7.57 29.34
CA ILE A 775 11.92 8.25 28.69
C ILE A 775 12.00 9.71 29.19
N GLN A 776 13.19 10.31 29.18
CA GLN A 776 13.34 11.72 29.52
C GLN A 776 12.90 12.61 28.35
N LEU A 777 12.19 13.71 28.61
CA LEU A 777 11.74 14.62 27.56
C LEU A 777 12.71 15.81 27.44
N GLY A 778 13.46 15.85 26.34
CA GLY A 778 14.45 16.87 26.04
C GLY A 778 13.81 18.14 25.48
N GLY A 779 13.62 18.17 24.16
CA GLY A 779 13.07 19.34 23.46
C GLY A 779 11.84 19.02 22.63
N PHE A 780 10.84 19.91 22.66
CA PHE A 780 9.64 19.81 21.83
C PHE A 780 9.50 21.06 20.95
N TYR A 781 9.83 20.90 19.66
CA TYR A 781 9.84 21.98 18.68
C TYR A 781 8.61 21.84 17.77
N ILE A 782 7.71 22.82 17.85
CA ILE A 782 6.37 22.72 17.27
C ILE A 782 6.22 23.78 16.17
N LEU A 783 6.25 23.32 14.92
CA LEU A 783 6.20 24.13 13.72
C LEU A 783 4.76 24.25 13.22
N ALA A 784 4.28 25.48 13.04
CA ALA A 784 2.96 25.82 12.52
C ALA A 784 1.79 24.96 13.10
N PRO A 785 1.65 24.78 14.43
CA PRO A 785 0.64 23.88 14.99
C PRO A 785 -0.78 24.28 14.60
N GLU A 786 -1.50 23.36 13.98
CA GLU A 786 -2.94 23.52 13.77
C GLU A 786 -3.71 23.10 15.02
N ASN A 787 -4.83 23.77 15.28
CA ASN A 787 -5.76 23.38 16.33
C ASN A 787 -5.11 23.38 17.74
N ALA A 788 -4.09 24.22 17.92
CA ALA A 788 -3.27 24.30 19.13
C ALA A 788 -4.08 24.44 20.43
N LYS A 789 -5.17 25.24 20.39
CA LYS A 789 -6.07 25.46 21.54
C LYS A 789 -6.86 24.22 21.99
N ALA A 790 -6.87 23.13 21.22
CA ALA A 790 -7.54 21.89 21.62
C ALA A 790 -6.66 20.98 22.50
N GLY A 791 -5.33 21.16 22.46
CA GLY A 791 -4.37 20.42 23.29
C GLY A 791 -3.70 21.32 24.32
N ALA A 792 -2.90 20.70 25.19
CA ALA A 792 -2.05 21.40 26.13
C ALA A 792 -0.68 20.72 26.25
N VAL A 793 0.36 21.49 26.51
CA VAL A 793 1.69 20.99 26.84
C VAL A 793 1.99 21.27 28.31
N ASN A 794 2.44 20.25 29.04
CA ASN A 794 3.00 20.43 30.36
C ASN A 794 4.49 20.76 30.24
N THR A 795 4.83 22.05 30.26
CA THR A 795 6.21 22.52 30.09
C THR A 795 7.16 22.05 31.18
N ARG A 796 6.66 21.63 32.36
CA ARG A 796 7.49 21.11 33.46
C ARG A 796 8.09 19.73 33.16
N GLU A 797 7.50 18.99 32.23
CA GLU A 797 8.00 17.66 31.83
C GLU A 797 9.19 17.76 30.87
N TRP A 798 9.41 18.92 30.24
CA TRP A 798 10.38 19.13 29.16
C TRP A 798 11.52 20.04 29.59
N LYS A 799 12.73 19.84 29.04
CA LYS A 799 13.82 20.81 29.18
C LYS A 799 13.53 22.09 28.39
N GLU A 800 12.96 21.96 27.19
CA GLU A 800 12.56 23.10 26.36
C GLU A 800 11.34 22.78 25.48
N VAL A 801 10.48 23.77 25.30
CA VAL A 801 9.32 23.71 24.40
C VAL A 801 9.19 25.03 23.66
N TRP A 802 9.07 24.96 22.35
CA TRP A 802 8.94 26.14 21.49
C TRP A 802 7.86 25.95 20.43
N GLN A 803 7.07 27.01 20.24
CA GLN A 803 6.12 27.11 19.14
C GLN A 803 6.62 28.13 18.11
N TYR A 804 6.65 27.74 16.84
CA TYR A 804 7.03 28.59 15.71
C TYR A 804 5.87 28.70 14.72
N GLY A 805 5.60 29.88 14.17
CA GLY A 805 4.54 30.04 13.15
C GLY A 805 4.27 31.50 12.73
N SER A 806 3.13 31.77 12.11
CA SER A 806 2.67 33.13 11.81
C SER A 806 2.17 33.89 13.04
N ARG A 807 2.29 35.24 13.00
CA ARG A 807 1.82 36.13 14.06
C ARG A 807 0.39 36.53 13.77
N PHE A 808 -0.58 35.82 14.34
CA PHE A 808 -2.01 36.05 14.14
C PHE A 808 -2.71 36.51 15.42
N ASN A 809 -3.58 37.53 15.29
CA ASN A 809 -4.45 38.06 16.34
C ASN A 809 -3.69 38.44 17.62
N LEU A 810 -2.57 39.14 17.43
CA LEU A 810 -1.72 39.73 18.46
C LEU A 810 -1.45 41.20 18.08
N GLU A 811 -0.95 41.99 19.02
CA GLU A 811 -0.41 43.31 18.71
C GLU A 811 0.64 43.20 17.60
N ASN A 812 0.61 44.11 16.62
CA ASN A 812 1.45 44.06 15.41
C ASN A 812 1.32 42.73 14.63
N SER A 813 0.10 42.19 14.52
CA SER A 813 -0.22 41.00 13.71
C SER A 813 0.23 41.18 12.26
N ASP A 814 0.69 40.09 11.63
CA ASP A 814 0.98 40.11 10.19
C ASP A 814 -0.30 40.45 9.41
N ALA A 815 -0.17 41.13 8.27
CA ALA A 815 -1.31 41.42 7.42
C ALA A 815 -1.98 40.12 6.92
N PRO A 816 -3.29 40.11 6.64
CA PRO A 816 -4.03 38.89 6.34
C PRO A 816 -3.44 38.03 5.21
N CYS A 817 -2.91 38.63 4.15
CA CYS A 817 -2.30 37.92 3.03
C CYS A 817 -0.96 37.22 3.36
N LEU A 818 -0.39 37.49 4.54
CA LEU A 818 0.84 36.86 5.06
C LEU A 818 0.53 35.78 6.10
N GLN A 819 -0.73 35.63 6.51
CA GLN A 819 -1.12 34.67 7.54
C GLN A 819 -1.07 33.23 7.05
N ASP A 820 -0.79 32.32 7.99
CA ASP A 820 -0.98 30.89 7.78
C ASP A 820 -2.48 30.61 7.63
N GLY A 821 -2.85 30.27 6.41
CA GLY A 821 -4.20 29.92 6.04
C GLY A 821 -4.53 28.47 6.26
N VAL A 822 -3.54 27.57 6.20
CA VAL A 822 -3.74 26.13 6.42
C VAL A 822 -3.97 25.85 7.90
N ALA A 823 -3.17 26.47 8.76
CA ALA A 823 -3.29 26.39 10.20
C ALA A 823 -3.23 27.80 10.81
N PRO A 824 -4.35 28.54 10.84
CA PRO A 824 -4.42 29.82 11.51
C PRO A 824 -3.88 29.73 12.94
N GLN A 825 -2.78 30.44 13.19
CA GLN A 825 -1.92 30.17 14.34
C GLN A 825 -2.53 30.67 15.65
N SER A 826 -2.52 29.80 16.65
CA SER A 826 -2.96 30.13 18.01
C SER A 826 -1.95 29.61 19.03
N GLY A 827 -1.87 30.25 20.20
CA GLY A 827 -1.02 29.78 21.29
C GLY A 827 -1.48 28.39 21.77
N ILE A 828 -0.52 27.50 21.97
CA ILE A 828 -0.73 26.19 22.61
C ILE A 828 -1.08 26.41 24.09
N ASN A 829 -2.09 25.71 24.61
CA ASN A 829 -2.41 25.83 26.04
C ASN A 829 -1.27 25.24 26.89
N GLY A 830 -0.99 25.86 28.03
CA GLY A 830 0.12 25.45 28.91
C GLY A 830 1.51 25.91 28.46
N LEU A 831 1.63 26.51 27.27
CA LEU A 831 2.86 27.13 26.78
C LEU A 831 2.82 28.65 27.03
N PRO A 832 3.79 29.23 27.73
CA PRO A 832 3.87 30.68 27.93
C PRO A 832 4.00 31.45 26.60
N ALA A 833 3.43 32.65 26.52
CA ALA A 833 3.53 33.49 25.31
C ALA A 833 4.98 33.78 24.89
N LYS A 834 5.91 33.88 25.86
CA LYS A 834 7.36 34.06 25.62
C LYS A 834 8.03 32.87 24.91
N ASN A 835 7.39 31.70 24.88
CA ASN A 835 7.86 30.49 24.20
C ASN A 835 7.29 30.33 22.78
N ARG A 836 6.69 31.40 22.24
CA ARG A 836 6.13 31.45 20.89
C ARG A 836 6.90 32.47 20.06
N LEU A 837 7.47 32.01 18.95
CA LEU A 837 8.21 32.81 18.00
C LEU A 837 7.51 32.84 16.65
N PHE A 838 7.77 33.91 15.92
CA PHE A 838 7.10 34.20 14.66
C PHE A 838 8.09 34.26 13.52
N ILE A 839 7.61 33.89 12.33
CA ILE A 839 8.40 34.03 11.09
C ILE A 839 8.90 35.49 11.00
N PRO A 840 10.22 35.73 10.93
CA PRO A 840 10.79 37.07 10.92
C PRO A 840 10.30 37.90 9.74
N GLN A 841 10.23 39.23 9.91
CA GLN A 841 9.82 40.15 8.83
C GLN A 841 10.75 40.07 7.60
N LYS A 842 12.05 39.81 7.80
CA LYS A 842 12.99 39.52 6.69
C LYS A 842 12.54 38.37 5.78
N ASN A 843 11.67 37.49 6.28
CA ASN A 843 11.12 36.34 5.58
C ASN A 843 9.67 36.56 5.13
N ASP A 844 9.15 37.80 5.03
CA ASP A 844 7.79 38.07 4.58
C ASP A 844 7.51 37.54 3.15
N ALA A 845 8.54 37.42 2.31
CA ALA A 845 8.46 36.77 1.00
C ALA A 845 8.22 35.25 1.07
N LYS A 846 8.31 34.64 2.25
CA LYS A 846 8.01 33.23 2.54
C LYS A 846 6.73 33.08 3.38
N LYS A 847 5.94 34.15 3.52
CA LYS A 847 4.66 34.16 4.25
C LYS A 847 3.45 34.18 3.32
N GLY A 848 2.39 33.48 3.65
CA GLY A 848 1.12 33.46 2.93
C GLY A 848 0.27 32.25 3.31
N PHE A 849 -0.89 32.10 2.64
CA PHE A 849 -1.89 31.09 2.99
C PHE A 849 -1.29 29.68 3.16
N PHE A 850 -0.49 29.25 2.17
CA PHE A 850 0.23 27.97 2.21
C PHE A 850 1.69 28.12 2.64
N ASP A 851 2.37 29.17 2.18
CA ASP A 851 3.79 29.40 2.44
C ASP A 851 4.12 29.50 3.93
N SER A 852 3.29 30.20 4.72
CA SER A 852 3.50 30.30 6.18
C SER A 852 3.35 28.96 6.91
N HIS A 853 2.71 27.97 6.26
CA HIS A 853 2.53 26.62 6.77
C HIS A 853 3.57 25.64 6.25
N PHE A 854 4.44 26.05 5.33
CA PHE A 854 5.29 25.11 4.64
C PHE A 854 6.57 24.83 5.43
N VAL A 855 6.79 23.55 5.76
CA VAL A 855 7.92 23.12 6.60
C VAL A 855 9.28 23.55 6.06
N GLY A 856 9.46 23.57 4.73
CA GLY A 856 10.72 23.98 4.09
C GLY A 856 11.12 25.43 4.36
N TYR A 857 10.19 26.29 4.79
CA TYR A 857 10.46 27.68 5.12
C TYR A 857 10.76 27.92 6.60
N PHE A 858 10.82 26.87 7.43
CA PHE A 858 11.16 26.97 8.85
C PHE A 858 12.66 26.89 9.14
N THR A 859 13.55 26.87 8.14
CA THR A 859 15.01 26.83 8.37
C THR A 859 15.54 27.99 9.22
N TRP A 860 14.83 29.13 9.25
CA TRP A 860 15.19 30.29 10.07
C TRP A 860 15.27 29.99 11.57
N ILE A 861 14.60 28.96 12.09
CA ILE A 861 14.69 28.59 13.51
C ILE A 861 16.11 28.13 13.88
N LEU A 862 16.89 27.68 12.90
CA LEU A 862 18.28 27.26 13.06
C LEU A 862 19.27 28.43 12.94
N GLU A 863 18.82 29.56 12.40
CA GLU A 863 19.58 30.82 12.33
C GLU A 863 19.57 31.57 13.66
N ILE A 864 18.67 31.22 14.59
CA ILE A 864 18.60 31.83 15.92
C ILE A 864 19.90 31.48 16.68
N PRO A 865 20.65 32.48 17.19
CA PRO A 865 21.90 32.24 17.92
C PRO A 865 21.71 31.33 19.14
N GLN A 866 22.70 30.49 19.43
CA GLN A 866 22.66 29.59 20.58
C GLN A 866 22.57 30.38 21.90
N GLY A 867 21.75 29.89 22.83
CA GLY A 867 21.46 30.57 24.10
C GLY A 867 20.34 31.62 24.01
N GLU A 868 19.91 32.02 22.81
CA GLU A 868 18.76 32.91 22.64
C GLU A 868 17.42 32.18 22.74
N LYS A 869 16.36 32.94 23.03
CA LYS A 869 15.00 32.42 23.17
C LYS A 869 14.56 31.76 21.86
N GLY A 870 14.33 30.46 21.92
CA GLY A 870 13.82 29.61 20.84
C GLY A 870 14.84 29.20 19.81
N ALA A 871 16.13 29.36 20.12
CA ALA A 871 17.13 28.58 19.44
C ALA A 871 16.86 27.08 19.64
N VAL A 872 16.98 26.31 18.55
CA VAL A 872 17.13 24.86 18.68
C VAL A 872 18.51 24.63 19.29
N SER A 873 18.51 24.15 20.54
CA SER A 873 19.74 23.96 21.31
C SER A 873 20.69 22.97 20.61
N GLN A 874 21.94 23.38 20.42
CA GLN A 874 23.03 22.50 20.01
C GLN A 874 23.38 21.57 21.17
N ARG A 875 23.62 20.28 20.87
CA ARG A 875 23.76 19.25 21.90
C ARG A 875 24.98 18.36 21.70
#